data_AF-A0A7V3ML01-F1
#
_entry.id   AF-A0A7V3ML01-F1
#
_cell.length_a   1.000
_cell.length_b   1.000
_cell.length_c   1.000
_cell.angle_alpha   90.00
_cell.angle_beta   90.00
_cell.angle_gamma   90.00
#
_symmetry.space_group_name_H-M   'P 1'
#
loop_
_entity.id
_entity.type
_entity.pdbx_description
1 polymer ?
#
loop_
_entity_poly.entity_id
_entity_poly.type
_entity_poly.pdbx_seq_one_letter_code
_entity_poly.pdbx_strand_id
1 'polypeptide(L)'
;MTTTSSPVRFNTSARAKSATRRPSRSHWRKAKALADGRPGVSVLFLDELDLSNALQEHGSAQPRKSVDANPLRIGGKTYARGVGTHARSEIAIELASAAARFDAVVGVDDEVEGRGSVVFEVWVDGRKAARTDILTGSETADISVDLTGANRLVLVVKDGEDGIGWDHADWADARLTLNPSASTRPKTVEVSEWAYAALPSPEPYLLVPKGVGAVVGGKFTFQVTAAGSPPLSYGARNLPDGLVIDAETGLISGTTREAGEFDVEIEVSNALDYARRTMTISVLDLAYGMPINPEIRGPRVVGTTPGRPFLFLIPAAGEAPLGYSARNLPEGLVLDEATGIISGSVKRPGEYKVELCVSNPHGTASRQLKIVAGDHKLAQTPPMGWNSWNAWGMSVSAEKVRAAADAMVESGLASVGFQYVNIDDGWPGVRDERGEIRANEKFGDMKALADYVHSKGLKIGIYSSPGPTTCGGMEGSYQHEQQDALTWAKWGFDYLKYDWCSYQSVVTPTCRADHQKPYKIMRGALDKCDRDIVFSICWSEREVHIWGPAVGGNLWRTTGDIVDTWESVESIGFRHAGYDAYAGPGHWNDPDMLVVGKLGWGPNVHPTRLTAHEQVTHITLWSLLAAPLLIGCDMSQLDDFTLALLTNPEVIDVDQDPLGKAADRKSAEGRTEVWARPLFDGAMAVGLFNRGHEEAPATVRWRDIGTLGKCRVRDLWRRRDLGVFEDSFTARVPRHGAMLLKVVSVSD
;
A
#
# COMPACT_ATOMS: atom_id res chain seq x y z
N MET A 1 52.93 40.95 -39.30
CA MET A 1 53.61 40.42 -38.10
C MET A 1 52.50 40.07 -37.10
N THR A 2 51.99 38.83 -37.10
CA THR A 2 52.38 37.70 -36.21
C THR A 2 52.20 38.07 -34.72
N THR A 3 51.39 37.40 -33.88
CA THR A 3 51.39 35.96 -33.56
C THR A 3 50.17 35.50 -32.73
N THR A 4 49.66 34.32 -33.08
CA THR A 4 49.16 33.17 -32.27
C THR A 4 48.64 33.32 -30.83
N SER A 5 47.50 32.67 -30.55
CA SER A 5 47.20 32.06 -29.24
C SER A 5 46.45 30.72 -29.40
N SER A 6 47.10 29.63 -29.00
CA SER A 6 46.51 28.29 -28.80
C SER A 6 45.91 28.17 -27.39
N PRO A 7 44.89 27.32 -27.17
CA PRO A 7 44.63 26.75 -25.85
C PRO A 7 45.06 25.28 -25.76
N VAL A 8 45.60 24.97 -24.59
CA VAL A 8 46.16 23.68 -24.13
C VAL A 8 45.05 22.70 -23.78
N ARG A 9 45.26 21.42 -24.15
CA ARG A 9 44.42 20.27 -23.82
C ARG A 9 44.67 19.80 -22.38
N PHE A 10 43.60 19.52 -21.63
CA PHE A 10 43.64 18.69 -20.43
C PHE A 10 43.12 17.27 -20.73
N ASN A 11 43.78 16.34 -20.08
CA ASN A 11 43.90 14.92 -20.36
C ASN A 11 42.88 14.13 -19.52
N THR A 12 42.00 13.34 -20.15
CA THR A 12 41.13 12.39 -19.43
C THR A 12 41.74 10.99 -19.46
N SER A 13 42.04 10.47 -18.27
CA SER A 13 42.61 9.16 -18.00
C SER A 13 41.65 8.00 -18.30
N ALA A 14 42.17 7.05 -19.07
CA ALA A 14 41.94 5.60 -19.07
C ALA A 14 40.76 5.02 -18.26
N ARG A 15 39.74 4.53 -18.97
CA ARG A 15 38.93 3.39 -18.54
C ARG A 15 39.47 2.11 -19.20
N ALA A 16 39.80 1.14 -18.36
CA ALA A 16 40.26 -0.19 -18.77
C ALA A 16 39.16 -0.91 -19.56
N LYS A 17 39.49 -1.35 -20.78
CA LYS A 17 38.65 -2.25 -21.59
C LYS A 17 38.84 -3.67 -21.08
N SER A 18 37.83 -4.20 -20.39
CA SER A 18 37.64 -5.64 -20.23
C SER A 18 37.34 -6.25 -21.60
N ALA A 19 38.19 -7.15 -22.06
CA ALA A 19 38.09 -7.82 -23.35
C ALA A 19 37.19 -9.05 -23.23
N THR A 20 35.89 -8.87 -23.48
CA THR A 20 35.00 -9.99 -23.82
C THR A 20 34.95 -10.13 -25.34
N ARG A 21 35.40 -11.30 -25.82
CA ARG A 21 35.51 -11.68 -27.22
C ARG A 21 34.12 -11.68 -27.87
N ARG A 22 33.80 -10.69 -28.72
CA ARG A 22 32.65 -10.76 -29.64
C ARG A 22 32.78 -12.00 -30.53
N PRO A 23 31.77 -12.88 -30.64
CA PRO A 23 31.77 -13.90 -31.68
C PRO A 23 31.68 -13.20 -33.04
N SER A 24 32.64 -13.46 -33.93
CA SER A 24 32.62 -12.86 -35.27
C SER A 24 31.34 -13.25 -36.05
N ARG A 25 30.86 -12.34 -36.92
CA ARG A 25 29.84 -12.57 -37.96
C ARG A 25 30.10 -13.80 -38.88
N SER A 26 31.19 -14.55 -38.70
CA SER A 26 31.48 -15.76 -39.46
C SER A 26 30.76 -17.03 -38.96
N HIS A 27 30.30 -17.06 -37.70
CA HIS A 27 29.58 -18.23 -37.16
C HIS A 27 28.18 -18.41 -37.76
N TRP A 28 27.48 -17.31 -38.10
CA TRP A 28 26.09 -17.38 -38.58
C TRP A 28 25.94 -17.96 -39.99
N ARG A 29 26.89 -17.67 -40.92
CA ARG A 29 26.86 -18.28 -42.27
C ARG A 29 27.10 -19.79 -42.22
N LYS A 30 27.83 -20.28 -41.21
CA LYS A 30 28.02 -21.73 -41.00
C LYS A 30 26.77 -22.37 -40.38
N ALA A 31 26.15 -21.75 -39.37
CA ALA A 31 24.94 -22.29 -38.74
C ALA A 31 23.72 -22.30 -39.68
N LYS A 32 23.50 -21.24 -40.46
CA LYS A 32 22.42 -21.20 -41.47
C LYS A 32 22.62 -22.22 -42.60
N ALA A 33 23.86 -22.40 -43.06
CA ALA A 33 24.19 -23.43 -44.06
C ALA A 33 24.12 -24.86 -43.51
N LEU A 34 24.07 -25.06 -42.19
CA LEU A 34 23.92 -26.36 -41.54
C LEU A 34 22.45 -26.80 -41.43
N ALA A 35 21.51 -25.85 -41.35
CA ALA A 35 20.08 -26.11 -41.21
C ALA A 35 19.36 -26.27 -42.56
N ASP A 36 19.73 -25.50 -43.59
CA ASP A 36 18.98 -25.46 -44.86
C ASP A 36 19.35 -26.58 -45.87
N GLY A 37 20.03 -27.67 -45.45
CA GLY A 37 20.44 -28.71 -46.40
C GLY A 37 21.06 -30.00 -45.88
N ARG A 38 20.90 -30.35 -44.59
CA ARG A 38 21.34 -31.65 -44.07
C ARG A 38 20.15 -32.59 -43.83
N PRO A 39 20.11 -33.78 -44.44
CA PRO A 39 19.11 -34.78 -44.08
C PRO A 39 19.31 -35.18 -42.61
N GLY A 40 18.30 -34.97 -41.75
CA GLY A 40 18.28 -35.47 -40.38
C GLY A 40 18.33 -34.44 -39.24
N VAL A 41 18.31 -33.13 -39.49
CA VAL A 41 18.17 -32.10 -38.44
C VAL A 41 16.72 -31.61 -38.42
N SER A 42 15.99 -31.90 -37.34
CA SER A 42 14.61 -31.44 -37.15
C SER A 42 14.60 -30.14 -36.34
N VAL A 43 13.78 -29.17 -36.76
CA VAL A 43 13.62 -27.87 -36.09
C VAL A 43 12.19 -27.73 -35.63
N LEU A 44 12.01 -27.28 -34.39
CA LEU A 44 10.71 -26.96 -33.80
C LEU A 44 10.68 -25.46 -33.49
N PHE A 45 9.78 -24.71 -34.12
CA PHE A 45 9.64 -23.29 -33.82
C PHE A 45 8.82 -23.08 -32.56
N LEU A 46 9.12 -22.01 -31.82
CA LEU A 46 8.40 -21.66 -30.59
C LEU A 46 6.91 -21.43 -30.86
N ASP A 47 6.57 -20.85 -32.02
CA ASP A 47 5.19 -20.60 -32.47
C ASP A 47 4.38 -21.86 -32.82
N GLU A 48 5.00 -23.04 -32.79
CA GLU A 48 4.33 -24.33 -33.00
C GLU A 48 4.01 -25.05 -31.69
N LEU A 49 4.41 -24.49 -30.55
CA LEU A 49 4.06 -24.99 -29.22
C LEU A 49 2.71 -24.43 -28.75
N ASP A 50 2.10 -25.12 -27.79
CA ASP A 50 0.89 -24.63 -27.12
C ASP A 50 1.25 -23.48 -26.17
N LEU A 51 0.91 -22.25 -26.54
CA LEU A 51 1.24 -21.07 -25.74
C LEU A 51 0.23 -20.79 -24.62
N SER A 52 -0.82 -21.60 -24.45
CA SER A 52 -1.81 -21.43 -23.37
C SER A 52 -1.20 -21.54 -21.96
N ASN A 53 -0.03 -22.19 -21.85
CA ASN A 53 0.74 -22.33 -20.61
C ASN A 53 1.73 -21.17 -20.37
N ALA A 54 1.81 -20.18 -21.25
CA ALA A 54 2.64 -18.99 -21.04
C ALA A 54 2.00 -18.09 -19.97
N LEU A 55 2.81 -17.60 -19.04
CA LEU A 55 2.37 -16.65 -18.01
C LEU A 55 2.83 -15.25 -18.39
N GLN A 56 1.96 -14.26 -18.30
CA GLN A 56 2.35 -12.86 -18.48
C GLN A 56 1.43 -11.90 -17.73
N GLU A 57 1.97 -10.75 -17.33
CA GLU A 57 1.24 -9.75 -16.53
C GLU A 57 0.20 -8.96 -17.35
N HIS A 58 0.36 -8.90 -18.67
CA HIS A 58 -0.56 -8.20 -19.57
C HIS A 58 -0.73 -8.95 -20.89
N GLY A 59 -1.97 -9.12 -21.36
CA GLY A 59 -2.30 -9.81 -22.62
C GLY A 59 -2.11 -11.32 -22.58
N SER A 60 -2.01 -11.95 -23.76
CA SER A 60 -1.59 -13.35 -23.91
C SER A 60 -0.51 -13.51 -24.98
N ALA A 61 0.35 -14.53 -24.86
CA ALA A 61 1.41 -14.78 -25.82
C ALA A 61 0.83 -15.16 -27.20
N GLN A 62 1.27 -14.47 -28.25
CA GLN A 62 0.69 -14.61 -29.58
C GLN A 62 1.66 -15.33 -30.54
N PRO A 63 1.24 -16.44 -31.17
CA PRO A 63 2.06 -17.09 -32.18
C PRO A 63 2.06 -16.27 -33.48
N ARG A 64 3.26 -15.96 -33.99
CA ARG A 64 3.52 -15.24 -35.25
C ARG A 64 2.99 -13.81 -35.31
N LYS A 65 2.62 -13.25 -34.16
CA LYS A 65 2.12 -11.89 -34.00
C LYS A 65 2.66 -11.29 -32.71
N SER A 66 2.71 -9.97 -32.64
CA SER A 66 2.95 -9.21 -31.42
C SER A 66 1.85 -9.49 -30.38
N VAL A 67 2.03 -9.04 -29.14
CA VAL A 67 1.03 -9.23 -28.07
C VAL A 67 -0.32 -8.57 -28.38
N ASP A 68 -0.32 -7.48 -29.15
CA ASP A 68 -1.53 -6.79 -29.65
C ASP A 68 -2.04 -7.32 -31.01
N ALA A 69 -1.57 -8.50 -31.42
CA ALA A 69 -1.95 -9.21 -32.64
C ALA A 69 -1.55 -8.53 -33.96
N ASN A 70 -0.53 -7.66 -33.95
CA ASN A 70 0.11 -7.09 -35.13
C ASN A 70 1.25 -7.99 -35.67
N PRO A 71 1.83 -7.72 -36.86
CA PRO A 71 2.98 -8.48 -37.34
C PRO A 71 4.22 -8.29 -36.45
N LEU A 72 4.92 -9.39 -36.11
CA LEU A 72 6.18 -9.37 -35.34
C LEU A 72 7.23 -8.50 -36.03
N ARG A 73 7.66 -7.43 -35.37
CA ARG A 73 8.60 -6.47 -35.95
C ARG A 73 9.60 -6.02 -34.92
N ILE A 74 10.89 -6.26 -35.17
CA ILE A 74 11.96 -5.81 -34.28
C ILE A 74 12.99 -5.02 -35.10
N GLY A 75 13.25 -3.78 -34.68
CA GLY A 75 14.28 -2.94 -35.29
C GLY A 75 14.02 -2.67 -36.78
N GLY A 76 12.75 -2.49 -37.15
CA GLY A 76 12.32 -2.24 -38.52
C GLY A 76 12.23 -3.47 -39.42
N LYS A 77 12.51 -4.68 -38.91
CA LYS A 77 12.44 -5.93 -39.68
C LYS A 77 11.25 -6.77 -39.25
N THR A 78 10.44 -7.20 -40.21
CA THR A 78 9.32 -8.13 -40.00
C THR A 78 9.77 -9.57 -39.99
N TYR A 79 9.24 -10.36 -39.05
CA TYR A 79 9.51 -11.79 -38.90
C TYR A 79 8.24 -12.60 -39.13
N ALA A 80 8.37 -13.69 -39.90
CA ALA A 80 7.24 -14.57 -40.21
C ALA A 80 6.99 -15.63 -39.11
N ARG A 81 7.99 -15.86 -38.25
CA ARG A 81 8.04 -16.90 -37.23
C ARG A 81 8.49 -16.29 -35.91
N GLY A 82 8.00 -16.84 -34.80
CA GLY A 82 8.26 -16.31 -33.46
C GLY A 82 7.00 -16.08 -32.65
N VAL A 83 7.18 -15.56 -31.44
CA VAL A 83 6.10 -15.33 -30.47
C VAL A 83 6.21 -13.93 -29.90
N GLY A 84 5.11 -13.18 -29.94
CA GLY A 84 4.99 -11.88 -29.29
C GLY A 84 4.47 -12.05 -27.86
N THR A 85 5.07 -11.31 -26.95
CA THR A 85 4.86 -11.38 -25.50
C THR A 85 4.86 -9.97 -24.90
N HIS A 86 4.65 -9.87 -23.59
CA HIS A 86 4.75 -8.60 -22.84
C HIS A 86 5.57 -8.82 -21.57
N ALA A 87 6.30 -7.82 -21.07
CA ALA A 87 6.95 -7.94 -19.76
C ALA A 87 5.95 -7.74 -18.60
N ARG A 88 6.00 -8.48 -17.50
CA ARG A 88 6.82 -9.66 -17.26
C ARG A 88 6.13 -10.89 -17.85
N SER A 89 6.89 -11.74 -18.55
CA SER A 89 6.37 -12.99 -19.10
C SER A 89 7.33 -14.16 -19.00
N GLU A 90 6.75 -15.35 -19.05
CA GLU A 90 7.44 -16.64 -18.98
C GLU A 90 6.83 -17.70 -19.89
N ILE A 91 7.71 -18.47 -20.53
CA ILE A 91 7.36 -19.69 -21.27
C ILE A 91 8.26 -20.82 -20.78
N ALA A 92 7.69 -21.76 -20.02
CA ALA A 92 8.39 -22.96 -19.56
C ALA A 92 8.18 -24.13 -20.53
N ILE A 93 9.28 -24.76 -20.94
CA ILE A 93 9.31 -25.85 -21.93
C ILE A 93 10.02 -27.07 -21.31
N GLU A 94 9.31 -28.19 -21.26
CA GLU A 94 9.90 -29.49 -20.94
C GLU A 94 10.59 -30.03 -22.19
N LEU A 95 11.91 -30.22 -22.08
CA LEU A 95 12.76 -30.71 -23.17
C LEU A 95 12.95 -32.23 -23.12
N ALA A 96 13.03 -32.83 -21.93
CA ALA A 96 13.34 -34.26 -21.76
C ALA A 96 14.57 -34.72 -22.59
N SER A 97 15.63 -33.91 -22.63
CA SER A 97 16.84 -34.12 -23.46
C SER A 97 16.59 -34.19 -24.98
N ALA A 98 15.42 -33.73 -25.46
CA ALA A 98 15.04 -33.80 -26.88
C ALA A 98 15.63 -32.69 -27.76
N ALA A 99 16.17 -31.62 -27.18
CA ALA A 99 16.73 -30.49 -27.93
C ALA A 99 18.24 -30.36 -27.70
N ALA A 100 18.96 -29.92 -28.75
CA ALA A 100 20.39 -29.64 -28.72
C ALA A 100 20.70 -28.15 -28.56
N ARG A 101 19.79 -27.27 -29.02
CA ARG A 101 20.04 -25.83 -29.06
C ARG A 101 18.75 -25.03 -29.14
N PHE A 102 18.74 -23.85 -28.53
CA PHE A 102 17.76 -22.79 -28.74
C PHE A 102 18.42 -21.59 -29.43
N ASP A 103 17.76 -21.04 -30.45
CA ASP A 103 18.19 -19.80 -31.13
C ASP A 103 17.00 -18.86 -31.29
N ALA A 104 17.19 -17.55 -31.06
CA ALA A 104 16.18 -16.51 -31.28
C ALA A 104 16.82 -15.14 -31.57
N VAL A 105 16.06 -14.26 -32.23
CA VAL A 105 16.31 -12.82 -32.27
C VAL A 105 15.29 -12.16 -31.35
N VAL A 106 15.73 -11.24 -30.49
CA VAL A 106 14.87 -10.63 -29.47
C VAL A 106 14.97 -9.11 -29.46
N GLY A 107 13.91 -8.45 -29.00
CA GLY A 107 13.83 -6.99 -28.83
C GLY A 107 12.40 -6.52 -28.55
N VAL A 108 12.25 -5.20 -28.41
CA VAL A 108 10.95 -4.53 -28.28
C VAL A 108 10.23 -4.56 -29.65
N ASP A 109 8.93 -4.87 -29.65
CA ASP A 109 8.14 -4.82 -30.90
C ASP A 109 8.00 -3.37 -31.37
N ASP A 110 8.19 -3.13 -32.68
CA ASP A 110 8.10 -1.82 -33.30
C ASP A 110 6.70 -1.17 -33.11
N GLU A 111 5.66 -1.93 -32.75
CA GLU A 111 4.29 -1.45 -32.53
C GLU A 111 4.16 -0.42 -31.41
N VAL A 112 5.07 -0.47 -30.42
CA VAL A 112 5.07 0.48 -29.31
C VAL A 112 5.89 1.75 -29.61
N GLU A 113 6.30 1.94 -30.86
CA GLU A 113 7.03 3.14 -31.33
C GLU A 113 8.29 3.43 -30.49
N GLY A 114 8.93 2.39 -29.96
CA GLY A 114 10.16 2.46 -29.17
C GLY A 114 10.00 2.93 -27.72
N ARG A 115 8.77 2.88 -27.17
CA ARG A 115 8.48 3.30 -25.79
C ARG A 115 8.77 2.26 -24.72
N GLY A 116 8.92 0.99 -25.09
CA GLY A 116 9.19 -0.11 -24.15
C GLY A 116 10.67 -0.30 -23.83
N SER A 117 10.92 -0.95 -22.70
CA SER A 117 12.26 -1.33 -22.23
C SER A 117 12.24 -2.74 -21.66
N VAL A 118 13.00 -3.67 -22.26
CA VAL A 118 12.90 -5.10 -21.90
C VAL A 118 14.24 -5.78 -21.74
N VAL A 119 14.29 -6.79 -20.88
CA VAL A 119 15.42 -7.70 -20.70
C VAL A 119 14.97 -9.13 -20.95
N PHE A 120 15.65 -9.80 -21.88
CA PHE A 120 15.39 -11.21 -22.18
C PHE A 120 16.35 -12.09 -21.37
N GLU A 121 15.84 -13.15 -20.76
CA GLU A 121 16.64 -14.19 -20.11
C GLU A 121 16.25 -15.58 -20.63
N VAL A 122 17.24 -16.46 -20.73
CA VAL A 122 17.05 -17.89 -21.04
C VAL A 122 17.66 -18.71 -19.93
N TRP A 123 16.85 -19.60 -19.33
CA TRP A 123 17.25 -20.49 -18.25
C TRP A 123 17.17 -21.94 -18.70
N VAL A 124 18.20 -22.72 -18.40
CA VAL A 124 18.33 -24.14 -18.76
C VAL A 124 18.59 -24.93 -17.48
N ASP A 125 17.72 -25.88 -17.15
CA ASP A 125 17.80 -26.71 -15.93
C ASP A 125 18.09 -25.89 -14.65
N GLY A 126 17.46 -24.71 -14.52
CA GLY A 126 17.61 -23.81 -13.37
C GLY A 126 18.83 -22.89 -13.40
N ARG A 127 19.64 -22.92 -14.46
CA ARG A 127 20.78 -22.01 -14.64
C ARG A 127 20.52 -21.00 -15.73
N LYS A 128 20.86 -19.73 -15.50
CA LYS A 128 20.76 -18.68 -16.52
C LYS A 128 21.82 -18.91 -17.59
N ALA A 129 21.38 -19.29 -18.79
CA ALA A 129 22.25 -19.59 -19.92
C ALA A 129 22.46 -18.39 -20.85
N ALA A 130 21.52 -17.45 -20.88
CA ALA A 130 21.67 -16.17 -21.58
C ALA A 130 20.87 -15.05 -20.91
N ARG A 131 21.36 -13.83 -21.07
CA ARG A 131 20.68 -12.58 -20.70
C ARG A 131 21.11 -11.47 -21.65
N THR A 132 20.18 -10.61 -22.04
CA THR A 132 20.50 -9.39 -22.80
C THR A 132 20.82 -8.22 -21.86
N ASP A 133 21.44 -7.16 -22.39
CA ASP A 133 21.29 -5.84 -21.78
C ASP A 133 19.82 -5.38 -21.89
N ILE A 134 19.47 -4.24 -21.28
CA ILE A 134 18.16 -3.62 -21.52
C ILE A 134 18.09 -3.23 -23.00
N LEU A 135 17.06 -3.72 -23.69
CA LEU A 135 16.79 -3.41 -25.08
C LEU A 135 15.66 -2.38 -25.15
N THR A 136 15.90 -1.30 -25.88
CA THR A 136 14.93 -0.21 -26.11
C THR A 136 14.82 0.10 -27.59
N GLY A 137 13.71 0.74 -27.99
CA GLY A 137 13.58 1.26 -29.35
C GLY A 137 13.79 0.18 -30.42
N SER A 138 14.74 0.42 -31.33
CA SER A 138 15.09 -0.48 -32.43
C SER A 138 16.24 -1.47 -32.10
N GLU A 139 16.64 -1.56 -30.82
CA GLU A 139 17.73 -2.45 -30.41
C GLU A 139 17.32 -3.93 -30.51
N THR A 140 18.24 -4.76 -30.96
CA THR A 140 18.01 -6.19 -31.11
C THR A 140 19.19 -6.99 -30.58
N ALA A 141 18.93 -8.20 -30.10
CA ALA A 141 19.95 -9.15 -29.67
C ALA A 141 19.71 -10.54 -30.27
N ASP A 142 20.80 -11.23 -30.58
CA ASP A 142 20.79 -12.65 -30.93
C ASP A 142 21.02 -13.48 -29.67
N ILE A 143 20.15 -14.45 -29.41
CA ILE A 143 20.31 -15.43 -28.34
C ILE A 143 20.56 -16.81 -28.97
N SER A 144 21.60 -17.50 -28.50
CA SER A 144 21.94 -18.86 -28.91
C SER A 144 22.44 -19.64 -27.70
N VAL A 145 21.73 -20.68 -27.31
CA VAL A 145 21.95 -21.44 -26.08
C VAL A 145 22.09 -22.94 -26.39
N ASP A 146 23.14 -23.57 -25.87
CA ASP A 146 23.32 -25.02 -25.92
C ASP A 146 22.35 -25.71 -24.95
N LEU A 147 21.61 -26.70 -25.43
CA LEU A 147 20.64 -27.48 -24.67
C LEU A 147 21.03 -28.96 -24.57
N THR A 148 22.25 -29.32 -24.96
CA THR A 148 22.70 -30.71 -24.97
C THR A 148 22.54 -31.35 -23.59
N GLY A 149 21.63 -32.33 -23.49
CA GLY A 149 21.31 -33.03 -22.24
C GLY A 149 20.36 -32.29 -21.30
N ALA A 150 19.79 -31.16 -21.73
CA ALA A 150 18.90 -30.35 -20.90
C ALA A 150 17.49 -30.94 -20.80
N ASN A 151 16.88 -30.84 -19.62
CA ASN A 151 15.52 -31.35 -19.38
C ASN A 151 14.46 -30.25 -19.36
N ARG A 152 14.82 -29.01 -19.05
CA ARG A 152 13.89 -27.87 -18.97
C ARG A 152 14.54 -26.60 -19.51
N LEU A 153 13.73 -25.81 -20.23
CA LEU A 153 14.06 -24.49 -20.75
C LEU A 153 12.99 -23.51 -20.27
N VAL A 154 13.39 -22.34 -19.77
CA VAL A 154 12.47 -21.24 -19.42
C VAL A 154 12.92 -19.98 -20.13
N LEU A 155 12.01 -19.39 -20.91
CA LEU A 155 12.20 -18.14 -21.62
C LEU A 155 11.50 -17.03 -20.83
N VAL A 156 12.20 -15.96 -20.50
CA VAL A 156 11.69 -14.89 -19.63
C VAL A 156 11.88 -13.54 -20.28
N VAL A 157 10.85 -12.68 -20.20
CA VAL A 157 10.96 -11.25 -20.49
C VAL A 157 10.72 -10.48 -19.20
N LYS A 158 11.65 -9.60 -18.85
CA LYS A 158 11.58 -8.70 -17.69
C LYS A 158 11.45 -7.25 -18.16
N ASP A 159 10.86 -6.45 -17.30
CA ASP A 159 10.89 -4.98 -17.31
C ASP A 159 12.34 -4.48 -17.27
N GLY A 160 12.64 -3.41 -18.02
CA GLY A 160 13.93 -2.73 -18.02
C GLY A 160 14.17 -1.77 -16.84
N GLU A 161 13.40 -1.93 -15.76
CA GLU A 161 13.48 -1.19 -14.50
C GLU A 161 12.79 0.19 -14.51
N ASP A 162 11.89 0.44 -15.47
CA ASP A 162 11.05 1.65 -15.55
C ASP A 162 9.54 1.38 -15.51
N GLY A 163 9.15 0.11 -15.30
CA GLY A 163 7.78 -0.34 -15.20
C GLY A 163 7.28 -0.91 -16.53
N ILE A 164 6.31 -1.82 -16.49
CA ILE A 164 5.95 -2.66 -17.65
C ILE A 164 5.23 -1.94 -18.80
N GLY A 165 5.06 -0.61 -18.72
CA GLY A 165 4.27 0.11 -19.71
C GLY A 165 4.95 0.10 -21.08
N TRP A 166 4.26 -0.42 -22.10
CA TRP A 166 4.75 -0.53 -23.48
C TRP A 166 5.84 -1.60 -23.71
N ASP A 167 6.02 -2.53 -22.78
CA ASP A 167 7.04 -3.59 -22.87
C ASP A 167 6.61 -4.77 -23.75
N HIS A 168 6.19 -4.46 -24.97
CA HIS A 168 5.79 -5.44 -25.96
C HIS A 168 7.08 -6.05 -26.53
N ALA A 169 7.24 -7.36 -26.38
CA ALA A 169 8.51 -8.05 -26.55
C ALA A 169 8.38 -9.25 -27.48
N ASP A 170 9.31 -9.38 -28.41
CA ASP A 170 9.26 -10.41 -29.43
C ASP A 170 10.40 -11.44 -29.30
N TRP A 171 10.03 -12.72 -29.36
CA TRP A 171 10.94 -13.84 -29.60
C TRP A 171 10.90 -14.23 -31.09
N ALA A 172 11.55 -13.44 -31.94
CA ALA A 172 11.55 -13.61 -33.39
C ALA A 172 12.46 -14.76 -33.88
N ASP A 173 12.00 -15.50 -34.89
CA ASP A 173 12.65 -16.71 -35.43
C ASP A 173 13.06 -17.75 -34.35
N ALA A 174 12.42 -17.69 -33.18
CA ALA A 174 12.71 -18.51 -32.01
C ALA A 174 12.46 -19.98 -32.29
N ARG A 175 13.50 -20.81 -32.14
CA ARG A 175 13.46 -22.22 -32.53
C ARG A 175 14.36 -23.11 -31.69
N LEU A 176 13.97 -24.36 -31.58
CA LEU A 176 14.72 -25.47 -31.01
C LEU A 176 15.27 -26.34 -32.14
N THR A 177 16.57 -26.62 -32.09
CA THR A 177 17.17 -27.69 -32.90
C THR A 177 17.03 -29.00 -32.12
N LEU A 178 16.30 -29.98 -32.66
CA LEU A 178 16.02 -31.24 -31.99
C LEU A 178 17.14 -32.27 -32.17
N ASN A 179 17.34 -33.11 -31.16
CA ASN A 179 18.24 -34.26 -31.22
C ASN A 179 17.68 -35.32 -32.18
N PRO A 180 18.46 -35.85 -33.13
CA PRO A 180 17.98 -36.86 -34.09
C PRO A 180 17.44 -38.15 -33.45
N SER A 181 17.87 -38.44 -32.21
CA SER A 181 17.47 -39.61 -31.43
C SER A 181 16.35 -39.34 -30.41
N ALA A 182 15.75 -38.15 -30.40
CA ALA A 182 14.70 -37.79 -29.46
C ALA A 182 13.43 -38.63 -29.70
N SER A 183 12.92 -39.28 -28.66
CA SER A 183 11.66 -40.04 -28.68
C SER A 183 10.46 -39.23 -28.20
N THR A 184 10.69 -38.03 -27.65
CA THR A 184 9.68 -37.10 -27.12
C THR A 184 9.82 -35.74 -27.80
N ARG A 185 8.68 -35.06 -28.02
CA ARG A 185 8.66 -33.69 -28.56
C ARG A 185 8.61 -32.70 -27.39
N PRO A 186 9.42 -31.62 -27.40
CA PRO A 186 9.30 -30.57 -26.41
C PRO A 186 7.88 -30.01 -26.35
N LYS A 187 7.41 -29.70 -25.14
CA LYS A 187 6.08 -29.13 -24.89
C LYS A 187 6.17 -28.05 -23.83
N THR A 188 5.28 -27.07 -23.90
CA THR A 188 5.09 -26.13 -22.81
C THR A 188 4.42 -26.83 -21.63
N VAL A 189 4.67 -26.33 -20.43
CA VAL A 189 4.08 -26.83 -19.19
C VAL A 189 3.53 -25.67 -18.38
N GLU A 190 2.42 -25.92 -17.69
CA GLU A 190 1.74 -24.93 -16.85
C GLU A 190 2.70 -24.38 -15.76
N VAL A 191 2.58 -23.08 -15.51
CA VAL A 191 3.40 -22.35 -14.55
C VAL A 191 2.47 -21.82 -13.46
N SER A 192 2.46 -22.44 -12.28
CA SER A 192 1.58 -22.05 -11.16
C SER A 192 2.11 -20.85 -10.36
N GLU A 193 3.41 -20.58 -10.45
CA GLU A 193 4.16 -19.42 -9.97
C GLU A 193 5.32 -19.20 -10.94
N TRP A 194 5.80 -17.96 -11.13
CA TRP A 194 6.96 -17.61 -11.96
C TRP A 194 8.05 -18.73 -11.90
N ALA A 195 8.17 -19.53 -12.95
CA ALA A 195 8.89 -20.81 -12.94
C ALA A 195 10.40 -20.62 -12.71
N TYR A 196 10.97 -19.47 -13.09
CA TYR A 196 12.35 -19.15 -12.73
C TYR A 196 12.51 -18.85 -11.24
N ALA A 197 11.47 -18.35 -10.55
CA ALA A 197 11.50 -18.12 -9.11
C ALA A 197 11.45 -19.44 -8.31
N ALA A 198 10.85 -20.50 -8.89
CA ALA A 198 10.78 -21.84 -8.31
C ALA A 198 11.99 -22.75 -8.63
N LEU A 199 12.89 -22.33 -9.53
CA LEU A 199 14.14 -23.05 -9.81
C LEU A 199 15.25 -22.46 -8.92
N PRO A 200 15.89 -23.24 -8.03
CA PRO A 200 16.96 -22.72 -7.19
C PRO A 200 18.14 -22.29 -8.07
N SER A 201 18.29 -20.97 -8.27
CA SER A 201 19.53 -20.41 -8.80
C SER A 201 20.67 -20.81 -7.88
N PRO A 202 21.75 -21.41 -8.39
CA PRO A 202 22.93 -21.67 -7.56
C PRO A 202 23.62 -20.37 -7.13
N GLU A 203 23.48 -19.29 -7.91
CA GLU A 203 24.05 -17.98 -7.60
C GLU A 203 23.16 -17.17 -6.65
N PRO A 204 23.75 -16.45 -5.68
CA PRO A 204 23.00 -15.59 -4.77
C PRO A 204 22.30 -14.42 -5.49
N TYR A 205 21.13 -14.01 -4.99
CA TYR A 205 20.39 -12.83 -5.46
C TYR A 205 19.60 -12.18 -4.32
N LEU A 206 19.46 -10.84 -4.35
CA LEU A 206 18.82 -10.02 -3.31
C LEU A 206 17.47 -9.46 -3.76
N LEU A 207 16.48 -9.57 -2.87
CA LEU A 207 15.15 -8.96 -2.97
C LEU A 207 14.98 -7.93 -1.84
N VAL A 208 15.62 -6.77 -1.99
CA VAL A 208 15.53 -5.66 -1.02
C VAL A 208 14.73 -4.49 -1.60
N PRO A 209 13.91 -3.80 -0.79
CA PRO A 209 13.17 -2.62 -1.25
C PRO A 209 14.12 -1.45 -1.53
N LYS A 210 13.60 -0.39 -2.18
CA LYS A 210 14.38 0.83 -2.45
C LYS A 210 14.82 1.53 -1.16
N GLY A 211 13.97 1.51 -0.14
CA GLY A 211 14.31 2.03 1.18
C GLY A 211 13.32 1.59 2.26
N VAL A 212 13.72 1.79 3.51
CA VAL A 212 12.93 1.47 4.71
C VAL A 212 13.05 2.59 5.74
N GLY A 213 11.98 2.81 6.51
CA GLY A 213 11.96 3.80 7.58
C GLY A 213 12.47 3.24 8.91
N ALA A 214 13.15 4.08 9.66
CA ALA A 214 13.49 3.89 11.06
C ALA A 214 13.16 5.16 11.84
N VAL A 215 12.94 5.04 13.14
CA VAL A 215 12.75 6.19 14.03
C VAL A 215 13.91 6.29 15.01
N VAL A 216 14.39 7.51 15.26
CA VAL A 216 15.47 7.76 16.24
C VAL A 216 15.11 7.15 17.60
N GLY A 217 16.01 6.32 18.13
CA GLY A 217 15.83 5.65 19.42
C GLY A 217 14.88 4.46 19.41
N GLY A 218 14.21 4.17 18.29
CA GLY A 218 13.39 2.97 18.11
C GLY A 218 14.22 1.71 17.88
N LYS A 219 13.62 0.56 18.16
CA LYS A 219 14.10 -0.74 17.71
C LYS A 219 13.87 -0.84 16.21
N PHE A 220 14.93 -1.19 15.49
CA PHE A 220 14.88 -1.46 14.07
C PHE A 220 15.15 -2.93 13.82
N THR A 221 14.33 -3.56 12.98
CA THR A 221 14.58 -4.90 12.44
C THR A 221 14.22 -4.93 10.97
N PHE A 222 15.10 -5.51 10.16
CA PHE A 222 14.87 -5.71 8.74
C PHE A 222 15.50 -7.04 8.32
N GLN A 223 14.65 -7.96 7.83
CA GLN A 223 15.10 -9.24 7.31
C GLN A 223 15.50 -9.08 5.85
N VAL A 224 16.78 -9.29 5.53
CA VAL A 224 17.23 -9.36 4.14
C VAL A 224 16.62 -10.60 3.50
N THR A 225 15.88 -10.40 2.41
CA THR A 225 15.37 -11.49 1.58
C THR A 225 16.37 -11.78 0.46
N ALA A 226 16.85 -13.02 0.41
CA ALA A 226 17.77 -13.49 -0.62
C ALA A 226 17.41 -14.91 -1.06
N ALA A 227 17.86 -15.27 -2.26
CA ALA A 227 17.80 -16.62 -2.79
C ALA A 227 19.20 -17.06 -3.24
N GLY A 228 19.46 -18.36 -3.26
CA GLY A 228 20.74 -18.94 -3.69
C GLY A 228 20.97 -20.31 -3.06
N SER A 229 21.95 -21.07 -3.55
CA SER A 229 22.34 -22.34 -2.92
C SER A 229 22.99 -22.08 -1.55
N PRO A 230 22.53 -22.74 -0.47
CA PRO A 230 23.13 -22.58 0.85
C PRO A 230 24.52 -23.24 0.94
N PRO A 231 25.34 -22.86 1.94
CA PRO A 231 25.08 -21.82 2.94
C PRO A 231 25.17 -20.41 2.33
N LEU A 232 24.22 -19.55 2.70
CA LEU A 232 24.27 -18.12 2.38
C LEU A 232 24.98 -17.38 3.52
N SER A 233 25.77 -16.37 3.18
CA SER A 233 26.39 -15.44 4.13
C SER A 233 26.03 -14.00 3.76
N TYR A 234 25.71 -13.20 4.77
CA TYR A 234 25.19 -11.85 4.61
C TYR A 234 26.17 -10.79 5.12
N GLY A 235 26.20 -9.65 4.45
CA GLY A 235 27.00 -8.49 4.85
C GLY A 235 26.27 -7.19 4.56
N ALA A 236 26.64 -6.13 5.29
CA ALA A 236 26.12 -4.79 5.08
C ALA A 236 27.23 -3.77 5.33
N ARG A 237 27.27 -2.71 4.52
CA ARG A 237 28.16 -1.57 4.68
C ARG A 237 27.35 -0.28 4.81
N ASN A 238 27.93 0.71 5.50
CA ASN A 238 27.31 2.02 5.76
C ASN A 238 26.00 1.94 6.55
N LEU A 239 25.87 0.94 7.44
CA LEU A 239 24.76 0.91 8.38
C LEU A 239 24.82 2.14 9.31
N PRO A 240 23.67 2.74 9.65
CA PRO A 240 23.60 3.74 10.72
C PRO A 240 24.22 3.22 12.02
N ASP A 241 24.90 4.11 12.74
CA ASP A 241 25.52 3.78 14.02
C ASP A 241 24.49 3.13 14.97
N GLY A 242 24.84 1.96 15.52
CA GLY A 242 23.98 1.17 16.40
C GLY A 242 23.17 0.05 15.72
N LEU A 243 23.18 -0.03 14.38
CA LEU A 243 22.62 -1.16 13.64
C LEU A 243 23.70 -2.16 13.23
N VAL A 244 23.36 -3.45 13.25
CA VAL A 244 24.25 -4.54 12.85
C VAL A 244 23.50 -5.54 11.98
N ILE A 245 24.22 -6.25 11.09
CA ILE A 245 23.68 -7.39 10.34
C ILE A 245 24.22 -8.70 10.91
N ASP A 246 23.33 -9.65 11.12
CA ASP A 246 23.71 -11.03 11.42
C ASP A 246 24.12 -11.75 10.12
N ALA A 247 25.36 -12.26 10.09
CA ALA A 247 25.96 -12.81 8.87
C ALA A 247 25.40 -14.17 8.44
N GLU A 248 24.66 -14.87 9.30
CA GLU A 248 24.07 -16.18 9.01
C GLU A 248 22.61 -16.07 8.61
N THR A 249 21.88 -15.18 9.27
CA THR A 249 20.43 -15.00 9.08
C THR A 249 20.08 -13.86 8.15
N GLY A 250 20.97 -12.88 7.96
CA GLY A 250 20.69 -11.66 7.20
C GLY A 250 19.77 -10.67 7.92
N LEU A 251 19.53 -10.86 9.22
CA LEU A 251 18.74 -9.93 10.03
C LEU A 251 19.56 -8.68 10.35
N ILE A 252 19.14 -7.52 9.84
CA ILE A 252 19.63 -6.23 10.30
C ILE A 252 18.83 -5.83 11.53
N SER A 253 19.49 -5.54 12.64
CA SER A 253 18.81 -5.14 13.88
C SER A 253 19.62 -4.18 14.75
N GLY A 254 18.94 -3.47 15.64
CA GLY A 254 19.56 -2.61 16.63
C GLY A 254 18.72 -1.37 16.94
N THR A 255 19.38 -0.36 17.49
CA THR A 255 18.79 0.96 17.74
C THR A 255 19.81 2.01 17.35
N THR A 256 19.40 2.96 16.52
CA THR A 256 20.23 4.09 16.13
C THR A 256 19.70 5.38 16.76
N ARG A 257 20.61 6.31 17.06
CA ARG A 257 20.28 7.64 17.59
C ARG A 257 20.59 8.76 16.59
N GLU A 258 21.09 8.41 15.41
CA GLU A 258 21.48 9.35 14.38
C GLU A 258 20.36 9.45 13.33
N ALA A 259 19.73 10.62 13.23
CA ALA A 259 18.78 10.88 12.16
C ALA A 259 19.53 11.14 10.84
N GLY A 260 19.00 10.64 9.73
CA GLY A 260 19.61 10.82 8.41
C GLY A 260 19.14 9.81 7.38
N GLU A 261 19.62 9.98 6.16
CA GLU A 261 19.46 9.04 5.05
C GLU A 261 20.77 8.27 4.87
N PHE A 262 20.71 6.94 4.94
CA PHE A 262 21.89 6.07 4.88
C PHE A 262 21.77 5.09 3.71
N ASP A 263 22.62 5.24 2.70
CA ASP A 263 22.70 4.29 1.58
C ASP A 263 23.51 3.05 2.00
N VAL A 264 22.78 2.01 2.40
CA VAL A 264 23.33 0.76 2.90
C VAL A 264 23.55 -0.22 1.74
N GLU A 265 24.80 -0.63 1.54
CA GLU A 265 25.13 -1.69 0.57
C GLU A 265 24.98 -3.05 1.25
N ILE A 266 23.99 -3.83 0.82
CA ILE A 266 23.71 -5.19 1.29
C ILE A 266 24.38 -6.18 0.34
N GLU A 267 25.03 -7.19 0.91
CA GLU A 267 25.69 -8.28 0.21
C GLU A 267 25.12 -9.61 0.67
N VAL A 268 24.90 -10.54 -0.26
CA VAL A 268 24.69 -11.96 0.03
C VAL A 268 25.66 -12.77 -0.82
N SER A 269 26.31 -13.76 -0.23
CA SER A 269 27.29 -14.62 -0.90
C SER A 269 27.08 -16.09 -0.57
N ASN A 270 27.62 -16.96 -1.41
CA ASN A 270 27.79 -18.39 -1.13
C ASN A 270 29.14 -18.88 -1.69
N ALA A 271 29.33 -20.19 -1.75
CA ALA A 271 30.58 -20.78 -2.25
C ALA A 271 30.86 -20.52 -3.75
N LEU A 272 29.87 -20.07 -4.53
CA LEU A 272 29.96 -19.89 -5.97
C LEU A 272 30.14 -18.43 -6.36
N ASP A 273 29.36 -17.51 -5.78
CA ASP A 273 29.38 -16.09 -6.12
C ASP A 273 28.80 -15.20 -5.00
N TYR A 274 28.64 -13.91 -5.28
CA TYR A 274 27.96 -12.93 -4.43
C TYR A 274 27.08 -11.97 -5.23
N ALA A 275 26.06 -11.40 -4.58
CA ALA A 275 25.23 -10.33 -5.10
C ALA A 275 25.24 -9.14 -4.14
N ARG A 276 25.18 -7.92 -4.68
CA ARG A 276 25.05 -6.68 -3.93
C ARG A 276 23.88 -5.84 -4.42
N ARG A 277 23.22 -5.15 -3.48
CA ARG A 277 22.18 -4.15 -3.74
C ARG A 277 22.29 -3.04 -2.70
N THR A 278 22.04 -1.81 -3.11
CA THR A 278 21.90 -0.67 -2.18
C THR A 278 20.43 -0.48 -1.81
N MET A 279 20.18 -0.23 -0.53
CA MET A 279 18.89 0.18 0.02
C MET A 279 19.11 1.40 0.93
N THR A 280 18.22 2.38 0.88
CA THR A 280 18.29 3.53 1.80
C THR A 280 17.58 3.23 3.12
N ILE A 281 18.24 3.42 4.26
CA ILE A 281 17.60 3.46 5.57
C ILE A 281 17.39 4.92 5.95
N SER A 282 16.13 5.34 6.06
CA SER A 282 15.74 6.70 6.42
C SER A 282 15.42 6.76 7.90
N VAL A 283 16.34 7.29 8.73
CA VAL A 283 16.15 7.42 10.17
C VAL A 283 15.54 8.79 10.48
N LEU A 284 14.25 8.82 10.80
CA LEU A 284 13.51 10.05 11.05
C LEU A 284 13.45 10.39 12.54
N ASP A 285 13.65 11.67 12.85
CA ASP A 285 13.40 12.24 14.18
C ASP A 285 11.90 12.49 14.34
N LEU A 286 11.18 11.48 14.82
CA LEU A 286 9.75 11.52 15.16
C LEU A 286 9.61 11.33 16.66
N ALA A 287 8.71 12.09 17.30
CA ALA A 287 8.39 11.88 18.70
C ALA A 287 7.68 10.53 18.88
N TYR A 288 8.41 9.55 19.43
CA TYR A 288 7.95 8.17 19.61
C TYR A 288 8.14 7.72 21.06
N GLY A 289 7.25 6.84 21.52
CA GLY A 289 7.29 6.24 22.86
C GLY A 289 6.11 6.62 23.76
N MET A 290 5.92 5.81 24.80
CA MET A 290 4.87 6.01 25.79
C MET A 290 5.29 7.06 26.83
N PRO A 291 4.40 7.99 27.21
CA PRO A 291 4.66 8.95 28.27
C PRO A 291 4.67 8.25 29.63
N ILE A 292 5.46 8.78 30.58
CA ILE A 292 5.44 8.30 31.98
C ILE A 292 4.16 8.77 32.68
N ASN A 293 3.83 10.06 32.53
CA ASN A 293 2.60 10.64 33.09
C ASN A 293 1.38 10.20 32.27
N PRO A 294 0.21 10.08 32.92
CA PRO A 294 -1.01 9.72 32.21
C PRO A 294 -1.42 10.87 31.28
N GLU A 295 -1.91 10.52 30.09
CA GLU A 295 -2.43 11.44 29.08
C GLU A 295 -3.71 10.86 28.49
N ILE A 296 -4.79 11.66 28.41
CA ILE A 296 -6.02 11.25 27.72
C ILE A 296 -5.97 11.75 26.27
N ARG A 297 -6.06 10.81 25.30
CA ARG A 297 -5.83 11.01 23.86
C ARG A 297 -7.07 10.65 23.02
N GLY A 298 -7.02 10.88 21.71
CA GLY A 298 -8.12 10.56 20.79
C GLY A 298 -9.31 11.54 20.91
N PRO A 299 -10.51 11.17 20.43
CA PRO A 299 -11.59 12.12 20.17
C PRO A 299 -12.12 12.80 21.44
N ARG A 300 -12.44 14.09 21.29
CA ARG A 300 -13.08 14.93 22.34
C ARG A 300 -14.61 14.94 22.24
N VAL A 301 -15.15 14.38 21.16
CA VAL A 301 -16.58 14.27 20.90
C VAL A 301 -16.89 12.90 20.30
N VAL A 302 -17.94 12.25 20.79
CA VAL A 302 -18.45 10.99 20.24
C VAL A 302 -19.97 11.07 20.11
N GLY A 303 -20.53 10.24 19.25
CA GLY A 303 -21.96 10.23 18.96
C GLY A 303 -22.61 8.88 19.21
N THR A 304 -23.92 8.89 19.47
CA THR A 304 -24.74 7.69 19.67
C THR A 304 -26.21 7.98 19.47
N THR A 305 -27.01 6.97 19.17
CA THR A 305 -28.48 7.05 19.13
C THR A 305 -29.06 6.61 20.48
N PRO A 306 -29.98 7.38 21.10
CA PRO A 306 -30.59 6.99 22.36
C PRO A 306 -31.23 5.60 22.33
N GLY A 307 -31.05 4.83 23.40
CA GLY A 307 -31.59 3.48 23.56
C GLY A 307 -30.76 2.38 22.89
N ARG A 308 -29.78 2.71 22.04
CA ARG A 308 -28.91 1.72 21.40
C ARG A 308 -27.65 1.43 22.24
N PRO A 309 -27.00 0.27 22.04
CA PRO A 309 -25.74 -0.05 22.71
C PRO A 309 -24.66 1.01 22.45
N PHE A 310 -24.03 1.47 23.53
CA PHE A 310 -22.90 2.38 23.53
C PHE A 310 -21.65 1.61 23.98
N LEU A 311 -20.52 1.84 23.30
CA LEU A 311 -19.22 1.30 23.66
C LEU A 311 -18.13 2.33 23.34
N PHE A 312 -17.33 2.69 24.33
CA PHE A 312 -16.21 3.62 24.18
C PHE A 312 -15.09 3.28 25.17
N LEU A 313 -13.94 2.85 24.65
CA LEU A 313 -12.70 2.79 25.41
C LEU A 313 -12.12 4.20 25.53
N ILE A 314 -11.83 4.66 26.76
CA ILE A 314 -11.13 5.93 26.98
C ILE A 314 -9.69 5.79 26.48
N PRO A 315 -9.29 6.46 25.38
CA PRO A 315 -7.92 6.33 24.88
C PRO A 315 -6.99 7.08 25.84
N ALA A 316 -6.11 6.34 26.50
CA ALA A 316 -5.17 6.90 27.45
C ALA A 316 -3.82 6.21 27.40
N ALA A 317 -2.76 7.01 27.46
CA ALA A 317 -1.38 6.55 27.54
C ALA A 317 -0.78 6.93 28.89
N GLY A 318 0.27 6.23 29.31
CA GLY A 318 0.93 6.42 30.59
C GLY A 318 1.59 5.13 31.06
N GLU A 319 2.54 5.23 31.99
CA GLU A 319 3.09 4.03 32.63
C GLU A 319 1.99 3.32 33.43
N ALA A 320 1.90 2.00 33.27
CA ALA A 320 0.92 1.16 33.96
C ALA A 320 1.27 1.01 35.46
N PRO A 321 0.30 0.68 36.33
CA PRO A 321 -1.13 0.53 36.04
C PRO A 321 -1.84 1.87 35.89
N LEU A 322 -2.79 1.94 34.94
CA LEU A 322 -3.70 3.06 34.77
C LEU A 322 -5.00 2.79 35.54
N GLY A 323 -5.52 3.81 36.22
CA GLY A 323 -6.86 3.82 36.81
C GLY A 323 -7.75 4.86 36.14
N TYR A 324 -9.03 4.53 35.95
CA TYR A 324 -9.98 5.36 35.22
C TYR A 324 -11.12 5.81 36.12
N SER A 325 -11.59 7.05 35.94
CA SER A 325 -12.84 7.52 36.53
C SER A 325 -13.55 8.49 35.59
N ALA A 326 -14.87 8.58 35.73
CA ALA A 326 -15.70 9.51 34.96
C ALA A 326 -16.76 10.17 35.84
N ARG A 327 -16.96 11.48 35.63
CA ARG A 327 -18.07 12.23 36.25
C ARG A 327 -19.07 12.69 35.20
N ASN A 328 -20.33 12.82 35.63
CA ASN A 328 -21.44 13.25 34.79
C ASN A 328 -21.72 12.33 33.59
N LEU A 329 -21.54 11.02 33.79
CA LEU A 329 -21.99 10.03 32.80
C LEU A 329 -23.52 10.15 32.61
N PRO A 330 -24.01 10.14 31.35
CA PRO A 330 -25.43 10.04 31.07
C PRO A 330 -26.07 8.83 31.74
N GLU A 331 -27.33 8.97 32.15
CA GLU A 331 -28.12 7.84 32.66
C GLU A 331 -28.08 6.66 31.68
N GLY A 332 -27.75 5.48 32.21
CA GLY A 332 -27.65 4.23 31.45
C GLY A 332 -26.25 3.90 30.94
N LEU A 333 -25.25 4.77 31.12
CA LEU A 333 -23.84 4.45 30.90
C LEU A 333 -23.12 4.09 32.20
N VAL A 334 -22.19 3.15 32.11
CA VAL A 334 -21.33 2.71 33.22
C VAL A 334 -19.88 2.67 32.72
N LEU A 335 -18.94 3.07 33.57
CA LEU A 335 -17.50 2.92 33.36
C LEU A 335 -17.01 1.69 34.12
N ASP A 336 -16.25 0.83 33.44
CA ASP A 336 -15.34 -0.10 34.09
C ASP A 336 -14.03 0.63 34.42
N GLU A 337 -13.79 0.88 35.70
CA GLU A 337 -12.64 1.67 36.19
C GLU A 337 -11.29 0.97 35.98
N ALA A 338 -11.27 -0.35 35.77
CA ALA A 338 -10.05 -1.12 35.53
C ALA A 338 -9.65 -1.11 34.06
N THR A 339 -10.62 -1.17 33.15
CA THR A 339 -10.37 -1.25 31.70
C THR A 339 -10.50 0.08 30.98
N GLY A 340 -11.18 1.06 31.59
CA GLY A 340 -11.47 2.34 30.94
C GLY A 340 -12.63 2.27 29.93
N ILE A 341 -13.38 1.16 29.90
CA ILE A 341 -14.49 0.95 28.96
C ILE A 341 -15.77 1.56 29.52
N ILE A 342 -16.33 2.52 28.79
CA ILE A 342 -17.68 3.04 29.01
C ILE A 342 -18.65 2.25 28.14
N SER A 343 -19.66 1.64 28.75
CA SER A 343 -20.69 0.85 28.05
C SER A 343 -22.10 1.10 28.58
N GLY A 344 -23.11 0.65 27.84
CA GLY A 344 -24.52 0.74 28.24
C GLY A 344 -25.40 1.31 27.14
N SER A 345 -26.35 2.19 27.48
CA SER A 345 -27.15 2.94 26.49
C SER A 345 -27.57 4.29 27.06
N VAL A 346 -27.37 5.36 26.28
CA VAL A 346 -27.85 6.69 26.65
C VAL A 346 -29.37 6.72 26.51
N LYS A 347 -30.11 7.16 27.53
CA LYS A 347 -31.59 7.07 27.52
C LYS A 347 -32.29 8.20 26.79
N ARG A 348 -31.71 9.40 26.74
CA ARG A 348 -32.37 10.59 26.20
C ARG A 348 -31.48 11.29 25.17
N PRO A 349 -32.06 11.92 24.13
CA PRO A 349 -31.31 12.80 23.26
C PRO A 349 -30.70 13.98 24.05
N GLY A 350 -29.53 14.45 23.65
CA GLY A 350 -28.87 15.59 24.27
C GLY A 350 -27.36 15.60 24.07
N GLU A 351 -26.73 16.71 24.48
CA GLU A 351 -25.28 16.81 24.59
C GLU A 351 -24.85 16.68 26.05
N TYR A 352 -23.95 15.74 26.32
CA TYR A 352 -23.49 15.44 27.67
C TYR A 352 -22.00 15.72 27.78
N LYS A 353 -21.61 16.53 28.76
CA LYS A 353 -20.22 16.83 29.07
C LYS A 353 -19.74 15.91 30.18
N VAL A 354 -19.03 14.86 29.81
CA VAL A 354 -18.45 13.88 30.71
C VAL A 354 -17.02 14.32 31.05
N GLU A 355 -16.68 14.33 32.33
CA GLU A 355 -15.31 14.61 32.76
C GLU A 355 -14.59 13.29 32.98
N LEU A 356 -13.61 13.00 32.13
CA LEU A 356 -12.78 11.80 32.21
C LEU A 356 -11.52 12.12 33.02
N CYS A 357 -11.09 11.17 33.82
CA CYS A 357 -9.87 11.27 34.61
C CYS A 357 -9.12 9.95 34.56
N VAL A 358 -7.81 10.02 34.28
CA VAL A 358 -6.90 8.87 34.24
C VAL A 358 -5.73 9.15 35.16
N SER A 359 -5.38 8.19 36.00
CA SER A 359 -4.30 8.30 36.98
C SER A 359 -3.35 7.11 36.91
N ASN A 360 -2.11 7.35 37.29
CA ASN A 360 -1.11 6.31 37.55
C ASN A 360 -0.20 6.76 38.73
N PRO A 361 0.83 6.00 39.11
CA PRO A 361 1.73 6.38 40.22
C PRO A 361 2.45 7.73 40.04
N HIS A 362 2.53 8.26 38.82
CA HIS A 362 3.26 9.49 38.50
C HIS A 362 2.37 10.74 38.45
N GLY A 363 1.05 10.58 38.31
CA GLY A 363 0.14 11.72 38.30
C GLY A 363 -1.27 11.42 37.84
N THR A 364 -1.95 12.45 37.36
CA THR A 364 -3.34 12.39 36.90
C THR A 364 -3.54 13.34 35.73
N ALA A 365 -4.32 12.92 34.74
CA ALA A 365 -4.80 13.75 33.65
C ALA A 365 -6.33 13.77 33.63
N SER A 366 -6.90 14.90 33.25
CA SER A 366 -8.34 15.06 33.09
C SER A 366 -8.68 15.73 31.77
N ARG A 367 -9.78 15.28 31.15
CA ARG A 367 -10.24 15.81 29.87
C ARG A 367 -11.75 15.68 29.76
N GLN A 368 -12.40 16.68 29.17
CA GLN A 368 -13.82 16.60 28.88
C GLN A 368 -14.06 15.82 27.58
N LEU A 369 -15.02 14.89 27.63
CA LEU A 369 -15.61 14.21 26.48
C LEU A 369 -17.04 14.72 26.29
N LYS A 370 -17.39 15.14 25.07
CA LYS A 370 -18.76 15.44 24.69
C LYS A 370 -19.42 14.20 24.08
N ILE A 371 -20.49 13.69 24.67
CA ILE A 371 -21.34 12.65 24.08
C ILE A 371 -22.56 13.32 23.46
N VAL A 372 -22.73 13.19 22.14
CA VAL A 372 -23.86 13.73 21.38
C VAL A 372 -24.84 12.58 21.12
N ALA A 373 -25.93 12.55 21.89
CA ALA A 373 -26.98 11.55 21.75
C ALA A 373 -28.12 12.07 20.87
N GLY A 374 -28.33 11.44 19.72
CA GLY A 374 -29.45 11.74 18.81
C GLY A 374 -29.39 10.91 17.54
N ASP A 375 -30.47 10.95 16.78
CA ASP A 375 -30.54 10.23 15.50
C ASP A 375 -29.48 10.74 14.52
N HIS A 376 -28.83 9.81 13.82
CA HIS A 376 -27.79 10.10 12.84
C HIS A 376 -26.62 10.96 13.37
N LYS A 377 -26.28 10.83 14.66
CA LYS A 377 -25.15 11.54 15.28
C LYS A 377 -23.85 10.74 15.33
N LEU A 378 -23.74 9.61 14.63
CA LEU A 378 -22.51 8.80 14.60
C LEU A 378 -21.34 9.54 13.94
N ALA A 379 -20.12 9.01 14.11
CA ALA A 379 -18.89 9.51 13.48
C ALA A 379 -18.63 11.02 13.66
N GLN A 380 -18.78 11.54 14.89
CA GLN A 380 -18.57 12.97 15.20
C GLN A 380 -17.14 13.45 14.91
N THR A 381 -16.18 12.53 14.84
CA THR A 381 -14.82 12.71 14.28
C THR A 381 -14.60 11.63 13.20
N PRO A 382 -13.59 11.78 12.32
CA PRO A 382 -13.29 10.76 11.32
C PRO A 382 -13.05 9.38 11.99
N PRO A 383 -13.63 8.28 11.47
CA PRO A 383 -13.39 6.96 12.04
C PRO A 383 -11.91 6.57 11.99
N MET A 384 -11.36 6.13 13.12
CA MET A 384 -10.00 5.57 13.21
C MET A 384 -10.07 4.07 13.49
N GLY A 385 -9.34 3.28 12.71
CA GLY A 385 -9.35 1.84 12.86
C GLY A 385 -8.41 1.12 11.92
N TRP A 386 -8.77 -0.10 11.57
CA TRP A 386 -8.05 -0.99 10.69
C TRP A 386 -9.03 -1.68 9.74
N ASN A 387 -8.59 -2.01 8.53
CA ASN A 387 -9.34 -2.78 7.55
C ASN A 387 -8.48 -3.92 6.99
N SER A 388 -9.07 -5.10 6.85
CA SER A 388 -8.36 -6.33 6.46
C SER A 388 -7.87 -6.42 5.01
N TRP A 389 -8.39 -5.59 4.11
CA TRP A 389 -8.22 -5.77 2.65
C TRP A 389 -6.77 -5.64 2.21
N ASN A 390 -6.10 -4.52 2.54
CA ASN A 390 -4.74 -4.26 2.06
C ASN A 390 -3.72 -5.25 2.64
N ALA A 391 -3.98 -5.85 3.81
CA ALA A 391 -3.12 -6.87 4.38
C ALA A 391 -3.32 -8.23 3.71
N TRP A 392 -4.58 -8.67 3.56
CA TRP A 392 -4.88 -10.08 3.29
C TRP A 392 -5.83 -10.36 2.14
N GLY A 393 -6.51 -9.35 1.59
CA GLY A 393 -7.56 -9.52 0.59
C GLY A 393 -8.53 -10.64 0.97
N MET A 394 -8.77 -11.55 0.03
CA MET A 394 -9.64 -12.73 0.23
C MET A 394 -9.11 -13.75 1.24
N SER A 395 -7.85 -13.65 1.67
CA SER A 395 -7.22 -14.55 2.66
C SER A 395 -7.46 -14.14 4.11
N VAL A 396 -8.35 -13.18 4.38
CA VAL A 396 -8.80 -12.82 5.74
C VAL A 396 -9.54 -13.99 6.42
N SER A 397 -9.39 -14.13 7.73
CA SER A 397 -10.04 -15.14 8.58
C SER A 397 -10.38 -14.58 9.97
N ALA A 398 -11.24 -15.26 10.71
CA ALA A 398 -11.58 -14.93 12.10
C ALA A 398 -10.36 -14.90 13.03
N GLU A 399 -9.37 -15.76 12.81
CA GLU A 399 -8.11 -15.78 13.57
C GLU A 399 -7.31 -14.49 13.34
N LYS A 400 -7.12 -14.12 12.07
CA LYS A 400 -6.41 -12.89 11.69
C LYS A 400 -7.08 -11.63 12.24
N VAL A 401 -8.41 -11.60 12.25
CA VAL A 401 -9.19 -10.50 12.84
C VAL A 401 -9.00 -10.41 14.37
N ARG A 402 -8.91 -11.55 15.08
CA ARG A 402 -8.60 -11.55 16.51
C ARG A 402 -7.19 -11.05 16.77
N ALA A 403 -6.21 -11.52 16.00
CA ALA A 403 -4.83 -11.06 16.09
C ALA A 403 -4.71 -9.55 15.83
N ALA A 404 -5.47 -9.01 14.87
CA ALA A 404 -5.52 -7.57 14.62
C ALA A 404 -6.14 -6.79 15.80
N ALA A 405 -7.18 -7.33 16.44
CA ALA A 405 -7.79 -6.73 17.62
C ALA A 405 -6.87 -6.77 18.85
N ASP A 406 -6.17 -7.88 19.08
CA ASP A 406 -5.12 -7.99 20.11
C ASP A 406 -4.02 -6.95 19.87
N ALA A 407 -3.44 -6.93 18.67
CA ALA A 407 -2.37 -6.02 18.31
C ALA A 407 -2.77 -4.55 18.41
N MET A 408 -4.02 -4.19 18.09
CA MET A 408 -4.51 -2.80 18.25
C MET A 408 -4.45 -2.33 19.71
N VAL A 409 -4.70 -3.22 20.68
CA VAL A 409 -4.59 -2.89 22.11
C VAL A 409 -3.13 -2.93 22.56
N GLU A 410 -2.43 -4.02 22.27
CA GLU A 410 -1.07 -4.28 22.77
C GLU A 410 -0.02 -3.28 22.26
N SER A 411 -0.17 -2.81 21.02
CA SER A 411 0.71 -1.80 20.44
C SER A 411 0.46 -0.37 20.94
N GLY A 412 -0.64 -0.15 21.68
CA GLY A 412 -1.06 1.18 22.11
C GLY A 412 -1.84 1.98 21.05
N LEU A 413 -2.20 1.41 19.90
CA LEU A 413 -3.06 2.12 18.92
C LEU A 413 -4.45 2.45 19.52
N ALA A 414 -5.03 1.54 20.31
CA ALA A 414 -6.24 1.80 21.06
C ALA A 414 -6.08 2.96 22.07
N SER A 415 -4.86 3.15 22.61
CA SER A 415 -4.56 4.23 23.56
C SER A 415 -4.57 5.64 22.93
N VAL A 416 -4.50 5.72 21.59
CA VAL A 416 -4.54 6.98 20.84
C VAL A 416 -5.83 7.20 20.05
N GLY A 417 -6.75 6.22 20.05
CA GLY A 417 -8.12 6.37 19.54
C GLY A 417 -8.52 5.43 18.40
N PHE A 418 -7.62 4.56 17.91
CA PHE A 418 -8.00 3.52 16.95
C PHE A 418 -8.97 2.55 17.62
N GLN A 419 -10.14 2.34 17.02
CA GLN A 419 -11.22 1.60 17.67
C GLN A 419 -11.98 0.66 16.74
N TYR A 420 -11.94 0.85 15.42
CA TYR A 420 -12.67 -0.01 14.48
C TYR A 420 -11.77 -1.14 13.94
N VAL A 421 -12.22 -2.39 14.02
CA VAL A 421 -11.61 -3.56 13.40
C VAL A 421 -12.54 -4.02 12.28
N ASN A 422 -12.29 -3.55 11.05
CA ASN A 422 -13.19 -3.76 9.92
C ASN A 422 -12.79 -4.99 9.12
N ILE A 423 -13.74 -5.90 8.93
CA ILE A 423 -13.65 -7.04 8.04
C ILE A 423 -14.10 -6.58 6.65
N ASP A 424 -13.22 -6.70 5.66
CA ASP A 424 -13.53 -6.41 4.26
C ASP A 424 -14.07 -7.65 3.53
N ASP A 425 -14.05 -7.64 2.20
CA ASP A 425 -14.44 -8.81 1.42
C ASP A 425 -13.58 -10.05 1.78
N GLY A 426 -14.15 -11.23 1.59
CA GLY A 426 -13.56 -12.52 1.98
C GLY A 426 -14.33 -13.27 3.07
N TRP A 427 -15.38 -12.71 3.66
CA TRP A 427 -16.14 -13.31 4.76
C TRP A 427 -17.49 -13.99 4.41
N PRO A 428 -18.30 -13.52 3.43
CA PRO A 428 -19.60 -14.13 3.17
C PRO A 428 -19.44 -15.58 2.70
N GLY A 429 -20.32 -16.43 3.20
CA GLY A 429 -20.62 -17.75 2.68
C GLY A 429 -21.95 -17.74 1.92
N VAL A 430 -22.51 -18.93 1.68
CA VAL A 430 -23.78 -19.09 0.96
C VAL A 430 -24.95 -18.77 1.88
N ARG A 431 -25.98 -18.10 1.36
CA ARG A 431 -27.24 -17.87 2.09
C ARG A 431 -27.93 -19.18 2.44
N ASP A 432 -28.65 -19.21 3.55
CA ASP A 432 -29.46 -20.38 3.89
C ASP A 432 -30.80 -20.41 3.12
N GLU A 433 -31.59 -21.46 3.36
CA GLU A 433 -32.91 -21.65 2.72
C GLU A 433 -33.91 -20.51 3.00
N ARG A 434 -33.67 -19.68 4.02
CA ARG A 434 -34.49 -18.51 4.39
C ARG A 434 -33.92 -17.21 3.82
N GLY A 435 -32.85 -17.29 3.04
CA GLY A 435 -32.15 -16.13 2.49
C GLY A 435 -31.23 -15.41 3.48
N GLU A 436 -31.03 -15.94 4.70
CA GLU A 436 -30.13 -15.32 5.68
C GLU A 436 -28.67 -15.49 5.24
N ILE A 437 -27.91 -14.40 5.21
CA ILE A 437 -26.47 -14.44 4.94
C ILE A 437 -25.74 -15.24 6.03
N ARG A 438 -24.82 -16.11 5.61
CA ARG A 438 -23.96 -16.91 6.50
C ARG A 438 -22.51 -16.51 6.29
N ALA A 439 -21.68 -16.72 7.30
CA ALA A 439 -20.23 -16.61 7.15
C ALA A 439 -19.67 -17.89 6.52
N ASN A 440 -18.59 -17.78 5.78
CA ASN A 440 -17.87 -18.94 5.26
C ASN A 440 -17.05 -19.64 6.36
N GLU A 441 -16.40 -20.75 6.00
CA GLU A 441 -15.65 -21.62 6.90
C GLU A 441 -14.49 -20.94 7.64
N LYS A 442 -13.99 -19.79 7.14
CA LYS A 442 -12.88 -19.06 7.75
C LYS A 442 -13.29 -18.22 8.96
N PHE A 443 -14.60 -17.99 9.16
CA PHE A 443 -15.10 -17.05 10.17
C PHE A 443 -15.94 -17.69 11.28
N GLY A 444 -16.63 -18.80 11.01
CA GLY A 444 -17.41 -19.51 12.03
C GLY A 444 -18.50 -18.62 12.66
N ASP A 445 -18.51 -18.50 13.99
CA ASP A 445 -19.48 -17.67 14.72
C ASP A 445 -19.08 -16.19 14.72
N MET A 446 -19.75 -15.42 13.84
CA MET A 446 -19.57 -13.98 13.71
C MET A 446 -19.98 -13.19 14.95
N LYS A 447 -20.98 -13.67 15.72
CA LYS A 447 -21.36 -13.01 16.96
C LYS A 447 -20.26 -13.18 18.01
N ALA A 448 -19.73 -14.39 18.16
CA ALA A 448 -18.62 -14.64 19.07
C ALA A 448 -17.36 -13.83 18.71
N LEU A 449 -17.12 -13.60 17.41
CA LEU A 449 -16.04 -12.71 16.95
C LEU A 449 -16.31 -11.25 17.34
N ALA A 450 -17.52 -10.74 17.12
CA ALA A 450 -17.89 -9.38 17.52
C ALA A 450 -17.80 -9.18 19.04
N ASP A 451 -18.35 -10.12 19.83
CA ASP A 451 -18.28 -10.09 21.29
C ASP A 451 -16.81 -10.07 21.79
N TYR A 452 -15.93 -10.82 21.13
CA TYR A 452 -14.50 -10.83 21.43
C TYR A 452 -13.86 -9.45 21.17
N VAL A 453 -14.14 -8.82 20.03
CA VAL A 453 -13.63 -7.47 19.73
C VAL A 453 -14.20 -6.44 20.72
N HIS A 454 -15.49 -6.51 21.06
CA HIS A 454 -16.11 -5.63 22.05
C HIS A 454 -15.55 -5.80 23.46
N SER A 455 -15.12 -7.01 23.84
CA SER A 455 -14.50 -7.26 25.14
C SER A 455 -13.21 -6.48 25.37
N LYS A 456 -12.60 -5.98 24.29
CA LYS A 456 -11.41 -5.12 24.29
C LYS A 456 -11.75 -3.62 24.25
N GLY A 457 -13.02 -3.26 24.27
CA GLY A 457 -13.50 -1.88 24.09
C GLY A 457 -13.43 -1.38 22.63
N LEU A 458 -13.10 -2.26 21.69
CA LEU A 458 -13.05 -1.99 20.26
C LEU A 458 -14.41 -2.24 19.60
N LYS A 459 -14.59 -1.75 18.38
CA LYS A 459 -15.76 -1.90 17.51
C LYS A 459 -15.40 -2.76 16.31
N ILE A 460 -16.39 -3.45 15.74
CA ILE A 460 -16.15 -4.35 14.60
C ILE A 460 -16.98 -3.92 13.38
N GLY A 461 -16.36 -3.94 12.21
CA GLY A 461 -17.00 -3.61 10.94
C GLY A 461 -17.15 -4.80 10.00
N ILE A 462 -18.13 -4.72 9.12
CA ILE A 462 -18.39 -5.71 8.07
C ILE A 462 -18.49 -5.04 6.70
N TYR A 463 -18.46 -5.86 5.66
CA TYR A 463 -18.49 -5.45 4.27
C TYR A 463 -19.62 -6.13 3.50
N SER A 464 -20.25 -5.41 2.57
CA SER A 464 -21.16 -5.98 1.57
C SER A 464 -21.24 -5.07 0.32
N SER A 465 -22.00 -5.48 -0.68
CA SER A 465 -22.27 -4.74 -1.92
C SER A 465 -23.77 -4.72 -2.24
N PRO A 466 -24.30 -3.68 -2.92
CA PRO A 466 -25.71 -3.61 -3.33
C PRO A 466 -26.07 -4.50 -4.51
N GLY A 467 -25.11 -5.09 -5.20
CA GLY A 467 -25.36 -6.07 -6.26
C GLY A 467 -25.54 -7.49 -5.74
N PRO A 468 -25.86 -8.45 -6.63
CA PRO A 468 -26.00 -9.88 -6.27
C PRO A 468 -24.72 -10.48 -5.70
N THR A 469 -23.56 -9.98 -6.13
CA THR A 469 -22.26 -10.38 -5.59
C THR A 469 -21.40 -9.21 -5.12
N THR A 470 -20.50 -9.48 -4.19
CA THR A 470 -19.40 -8.58 -3.82
C THR A 470 -18.37 -8.45 -4.94
N CYS A 471 -17.35 -7.59 -4.77
CA CYS A 471 -16.25 -7.47 -5.72
C CYS A 471 -15.45 -8.78 -5.86
N GLY A 472 -15.26 -9.51 -4.76
CA GLY A 472 -14.66 -10.84 -4.71
C GLY A 472 -15.59 -11.98 -5.14
N GLY A 473 -16.78 -11.67 -5.68
CA GLY A 473 -17.70 -12.65 -6.26
C GLY A 473 -18.50 -13.48 -5.25
N MET A 474 -18.59 -13.05 -4.00
CA MET A 474 -19.37 -13.73 -2.95
C MET A 474 -20.74 -13.10 -2.76
N GLU A 475 -21.61 -13.66 -1.92
CA GLU A 475 -22.97 -13.18 -1.69
C GLU A 475 -23.02 -11.67 -1.34
N GLY A 476 -23.66 -10.87 -2.21
CA GLY A 476 -23.99 -9.47 -1.96
C GLY A 476 -25.38 -9.29 -1.34
N SER A 477 -25.78 -8.06 -1.05
CA SER A 477 -27.02 -7.76 -0.31
C SER A 477 -28.24 -7.42 -1.16
N TYR A 478 -28.15 -7.49 -2.49
CA TYR A 478 -29.27 -7.16 -3.37
C TYR A 478 -30.55 -7.93 -3.00
N GLN A 479 -31.66 -7.23 -2.73
CA GLN A 479 -32.96 -7.78 -2.28
C GLN A 479 -33.00 -8.39 -0.87
N HIS A 480 -31.87 -8.38 -0.15
CA HIS A 480 -31.75 -8.88 1.21
C HIS A 480 -31.31 -7.80 2.21
N GLU A 481 -31.31 -6.53 1.82
CA GLU A 481 -30.70 -5.42 2.57
C GLU A 481 -31.24 -5.33 4.01
N GLN A 482 -32.56 -5.48 4.18
CA GLN A 482 -33.19 -5.47 5.50
C GLN A 482 -32.80 -6.67 6.37
N GLN A 483 -32.76 -7.86 5.77
CA GLN A 483 -32.45 -9.12 6.46
C GLN A 483 -30.99 -9.14 6.88
N ASP A 484 -30.10 -8.69 5.99
CA ASP A 484 -28.67 -8.61 6.23
C ASP A 484 -28.37 -7.59 7.34
N ALA A 485 -28.95 -6.37 7.27
CA ALA A 485 -28.78 -5.36 8.31
C ALA A 485 -29.20 -5.85 9.71
N LEU A 486 -30.33 -6.57 9.81
CA LEU A 486 -30.78 -7.18 11.06
C LEU A 486 -29.85 -8.30 11.53
N THR A 487 -29.32 -9.10 10.61
CA THR A 487 -28.35 -10.16 10.91
C THR A 487 -27.06 -9.58 11.48
N TRP A 488 -26.52 -8.53 10.86
CA TRP A 488 -25.31 -7.86 11.33
C TRP A 488 -25.51 -7.17 12.68
N ALA A 489 -26.67 -6.53 12.90
CA ALA A 489 -27.01 -5.96 14.20
C ALA A 489 -27.10 -7.03 15.30
N LYS A 490 -27.71 -8.19 15.00
CA LYS A 490 -27.80 -9.35 15.91
C LYS A 490 -26.42 -9.94 16.22
N TRP A 491 -25.52 -9.98 15.24
CA TRP A 491 -24.13 -10.38 15.47
C TRP A 491 -23.34 -9.34 16.26
N GLY A 492 -23.74 -8.07 16.23
CA GLY A 492 -23.10 -7.00 16.99
C GLY A 492 -22.17 -6.09 16.17
N PHE A 493 -22.29 -6.05 14.85
CA PHE A 493 -21.47 -5.16 14.03
C PHE A 493 -21.82 -3.68 14.24
N ASP A 494 -20.82 -2.82 14.18
CA ASP A 494 -20.90 -1.38 14.49
C ASP A 494 -20.59 -0.48 13.28
N TYR A 495 -20.17 -1.09 12.18
CA TYR A 495 -19.72 -0.41 10.97
C TYR A 495 -20.04 -1.28 9.74
N LEU A 496 -20.50 -0.64 8.67
CA LEU A 496 -20.71 -1.27 7.36
C LEU A 496 -19.96 -0.46 6.29
N LYS A 497 -19.01 -1.11 5.60
CA LYS A 497 -18.53 -0.69 4.27
C LYS A 497 -19.47 -1.27 3.22
N TYR A 498 -20.05 -0.42 2.39
CA TYR A 498 -21.01 -0.82 1.37
C TYR A 498 -20.54 -0.40 -0.02
N ASP A 499 -20.11 -1.38 -0.81
CA ASP A 499 -19.49 -1.20 -2.12
C ASP A 499 -20.48 -0.84 -3.22
N TRP A 500 -20.07 -1.00 -4.48
CA TRP A 500 -20.89 -0.86 -5.68
C TRP A 500 -20.87 -2.08 -6.61
N CYS A 501 -19.95 -3.03 -6.37
CA CYS A 501 -19.72 -4.16 -7.27
C CYS A 501 -20.98 -4.97 -7.60
N SER A 502 -21.03 -5.44 -8.85
CA SER A 502 -22.13 -6.19 -9.49
C SER A 502 -23.50 -5.50 -9.58
N TYR A 503 -23.74 -4.35 -8.94
CA TYR A 503 -25.03 -3.65 -9.02
C TYR A 503 -25.34 -3.14 -10.44
N GLN A 504 -24.29 -2.83 -11.22
CA GLN A 504 -24.39 -2.50 -12.65
C GLN A 504 -25.01 -3.61 -13.52
N SER A 505 -24.99 -4.88 -13.06
CA SER A 505 -25.67 -6.00 -13.71
C SER A 505 -27.18 -6.00 -13.46
N VAL A 506 -27.63 -5.31 -12.40
CA VAL A 506 -29.03 -5.17 -12.03
C VAL A 506 -29.65 -3.96 -12.71
N VAL A 507 -28.96 -2.83 -12.64
CA VAL A 507 -29.39 -1.54 -13.19
C VAL A 507 -28.21 -0.90 -13.90
N THR A 508 -28.42 -0.39 -15.11
CA THR A 508 -27.46 0.51 -15.77
C THR A 508 -27.68 1.94 -15.24
N PRO A 509 -26.81 2.47 -14.37
CA PRO A 509 -27.04 3.77 -13.76
C PRO A 509 -26.81 4.88 -14.79
N THR A 510 -27.81 5.74 -15.02
CA THR A 510 -27.72 6.82 -16.02
C THR A 510 -27.68 8.19 -15.38
N CYS A 511 -28.15 8.31 -14.14
CA CYS A 511 -28.19 9.57 -13.41
C CYS A 511 -27.76 9.41 -11.95
N ARG A 512 -27.58 10.54 -11.24
CA ARG A 512 -27.20 10.55 -9.82
C ARG A 512 -28.22 9.81 -8.94
N ALA A 513 -29.51 9.87 -9.27
CA ALA A 513 -30.55 9.19 -8.49
C ALA A 513 -30.39 7.65 -8.53
N ASP A 514 -29.94 7.09 -9.64
CA ASP A 514 -29.66 5.66 -9.77
C ASP A 514 -28.52 5.23 -8.86
N HIS A 515 -27.48 6.07 -8.73
CA HIS A 515 -26.34 5.85 -7.84
C HIS A 515 -26.74 5.95 -6.36
N GLN A 516 -27.64 6.89 -6.03
CA GLN A 516 -28.11 7.07 -4.66
C GLN A 516 -29.05 5.96 -4.17
N LYS A 517 -29.82 5.35 -5.09
CA LYS A 517 -30.91 4.43 -4.75
C LYS A 517 -30.49 3.27 -3.84
N PRO A 518 -29.47 2.45 -4.16
CA PRO A 518 -29.10 1.33 -3.29
C PRO A 518 -28.61 1.78 -1.92
N TYR A 519 -27.88 2.90 -1.84
CA TYR A 519 -27.45 3.46 -0.56
C TYR A 519 -28.63 3.94 0.31
N LYS A 520 -29.67 4.53 -0.29
CA LYS A 520 -30.91 4.88 0.43
C LYS A 520 -31.64 3.65 0.95
N ILE A 521 -31.68 2.56 0.17
CA ILE A 521 -32.29 1.29 0.58
C ILE A 521 -31.55 0.73 1.80
N MET A 522 -30.22 0.62 1.72
CA MET A 522 -29.40 0.12 2.83
C MET A 522 -29.47 1.03 4.06
N ARG A 523 -29.44 2.36 3.90
CA ARG A 523 -29.65 3.29 5.02
C ARG A 523 -30.99 3.06 5.72
N GLY A 524 -32.07 2.91 4.96
CA GLY A 524 -33.40 2.61 5.51
C GLY A 524 -33.48 1.25 6.21
N ALA A 525 -32.66 0.28 5.79
CA ALA A 525 -32.51 -1.01 6.48
C ALA A 525 -31.79 -0.86 7.82
N LEU A 526 -30.65 -0.17 7.83
CA LEU A 526 -29.85 0.11 9.03
C LEU A 526 -30.62 0.94 10.07
N ASP A 527 -31.49 1.87 9.64
CA ASP A 527 -32.28 2.70 10.55
C ASP A 527 -33.28 1.90 11.40
N LYS A 528 -33.70 0.72 10.92
CA LYS A 528 -34.60 -0.19 11.65
C LYS A 528 -33.85 -1.15 12.58
N CYS A 529 -32.53 -1.12 12.59
CA CYS A 529 -31.75 -1.90 13.55
C CYS A 529 -31.78 -1.22 14.93
N ASP A 530 -31.64 -2.02 15.98
CA ASP A 530 -31.51 -1.61 17.38
C ASP A 530 -30.06 -1.31 17.78
N ARG A 531 -29.15 -1.23 16.79
CA ARG A 531 -27.72 -0.97 16.97
C ARG A 531 -27.23 0.15 16.07
N ASP A 532 -26.31 0.95 16.57
CA ASP A 532 -25.64 1.98 15.80
C ASP A 532 -24.61 1.36 14.86
N ILE A 533 -24.82 1.54 13.55
CA ILE A 533 -23.92 1.07 12.50
C ILE A 533 -23.48 2.27 11.67
N VAL A 534 -22.17 2.58 11.74
CA VAL A 534 -21.53 3.60 10.88
C VAL A 534 -21.65 3.15 9.43
N PHE A 535 -22.13 4.04 8.56
CA PHE A 535 -22.37 3.70 7.15
C PHE A 535 -21.31 4.33 6.24
N SER A 536 -20.40 3.50 5.73
CA SER A 536 -19.34 3.86 4.79
C SER A 536 -19.75 3.50 3.37
N ILE A 537 -19.87 4.53 2.53
CA ILE A 537 -20.22 4.42 1.11
C ILE A 537 -18.94 4.19 0.32
N CYS A 538 -18.84 3.07 -0.38
CA CYS A 538 -17.67 2.74 -1.19
C CYS A 538 -18.02 2.86 -2.68
N TRP A 539 -18.12 4.12 -3.15
CA TRP A 539 -18.25 4.48 -4.56
C TRP A 539 -17.70 5.88 -4.80
N SER A 540 -16.75 6.02 -5.72
CA SER A 540 -15.97 7.24 -5.90
C SER A 540 -16.33 8.10 -7.10
N GLU A 541 -17.22 7.64 -7.96
CA GLU A 541 -17.64 8.43 -9.12
C GLU A 541 -18.86 9.33 -8.82
N ARG A 542 -19.20 10.17 -9.81
CA ARG A 542 -20.43 10.97 -9.84
C ARG A 542 -20.62 11.87 -8.62
N GLU A 543 -19.52 12.47 -8.15
CA GLU A 543 -19.52 13.52 -7.13
C GLU A 543 -20.17 13.07 -5.81
N VAL A 544 -19.81 11.87 -5.32
CA VAL A 544 -20.37 11.33 -4.06
C VAL A 544 -20.23 12.28 -2.87
N HIS A 545 -19.19 13.10 -2.83
CA HIS A 545 -19.02 14.14 -1.82
C HIS A 545 -20.17 15.15 -1.75
N ILE A 546 -20.92 15.34 -2.85
CA ILE A 546 -22.09 16.22 -2.88
C ILE A 546 -23.33 15.52 -2.29
N TRP A 547 -23.47 14.21 -2.44
CA TRP A 547 -24.73 13.50 -2.14
C TRP A 547 -24.65 12.40 -1.09
N GLY A 548 -23.46 11.96 -0.69
CA GLY A 548 -23.23 10.98 0.37
C GLY A 548 -23.96 11.31 1.68
N PRO A 549 -23.90 12.56 2.18
CA PRO A 549 -24.69 12.98 3.34
C PRO A 549 -26.19 12.80 3.15
N ALA A 550 -26.71 13.12 1.96
CA ALA A 550 -28.16 13.09 1.67
C ALA A 550 -28.75 11.67 1.62
N VAL A 551 -27.90 10.64 1.51
CA VAL A 551 -28.30 9.23 1.61
C VAL A 551 -27.98 8.61 2.97
N GLY A 552 -27.55 9.44 3.94
CA GLY A 552 -27.26 9.02 5.30
C GLY A 552 -25.92 8.31 5.49
N GLY A 553 -24.97 8.52 4.57
CA GLY A 553 -23.58 8.07 4.72
C GLY A 553 -22.85 8.88 5.79
N ASN A 554 -22.07 8.19 6.61
CA ASN A 554 -21.16 8.81 7.57
C ASN A 554 -19.81 9.15 6.97
N LEU A 555 -19.42 8.42 5.94
CA LEU A 555 -18.22 8.64 5.15
C LEU A 555 -18.41 8.04 3.76
N TRP A 556 -17.65 8.52 2.78
CA TRP A 556 -17.74 8.07 1.40
C TRP A 556 -16.41 8.13 0.66
N ARG A 557 -16.10 7.05 -0.06
CA ARG A 557 -14.91 6.95 -0.92
C ARG A 557 -14.95 8.03 -1.99
N THR A 558 -13.92 8.85 -2.11
CA THR A 558 -13.88 9.96 -3.09
C THR A 558 -13.02 9.67 -4.32
N THR A 559 -12.25 8.58 -4.28
CA THR A 559 -11.32 8.16 -5.34
C THR A 559 -11.37 6.65 -5.59
N GLY A 560 -10.71 6.18 -6.65
CA GLY A 560 -10.40 4.76 -6.83
C GLY A 560 -9.53 4.22 -5.68
N ASP A 561 -9.28 2.90 -5.71
CA ASP A 561 -8.56 2.22 -4.64
C ASP A 561 -7.10 2.66 -4.57
N ILE A 562 -6.62 2.86 -3.35
CA ILE A 562 -5.23 3.19 -3.08
C ILE A 562 -4.36 1.93 -3.14
N VAL A 563 -3.23 2.04 -3.84
CA VAL A 563 -2.11 1.09 -3.79
C VAL A 563 -0.89 1.74 -3.16
N ASP A 564 0.08 0.95 -2.72
CA ASP A 564 1.25 1.39 -1.96
C ASP A 564 2.35 2.06 -2.81
N THR A 565 1.97 2.81 -3.84
CA THR A 565 2.90 3.60 -4.66
C THR A 565 2.75 5.09 -4.39
N TRP A 566 3.84 5.85 -4.61
CA TRP A 566 3.80 7.29 -4.43
C TRP A 566 2.78 7.96 -5.37
N GLU A 567 2.71 7.52 -6.63
CA GLU A 567 1.80 8.06 -7.63
C GLU A 567 0.33 7.92 -7.20
N SER A 568 0.01 6.79 -6.57
CA SER A 568 -1.32 6.50 -6.01
C SER A 568 -1.64 7.44 -4.85
N VAL A 569 -0.76 7.51 -3.84
CA VAL A 569 -0.91 8.41 -2.68
C VAL A 569 -1.01 9.87 -3.11
N GLU A 570 -0.13 10.30 -4.00
CA GLU A 570 -0.07 11.67 -4.51
C GLU A 570 -1.37 12.04 -5.26
N SER A 571 -1.80 11.18 -6.18
CA SER A 571 -3.00 11.39 -6.99
C SER A 571 -4.28 11.44 -6.15
N ILE A 572 -4.40 10.52 -5.18
CA ILE A 572 -5.59 10.40 -4.34
C ILE A 572 -5.67 11.53 -3.31
N GLY A 573 -4.60 11.76 -2.56
CA GLY A 573 -4.60 12.75 -1.48
C GLY A 573 -4.77 14.17 -2.00
N PHE A 574 -3.88 14.61 -2.90
CA PHE A 574 -3.83 16.02 -3.34
C PHE A 574 -4.99 16.42 -4.27
N ARG A 575 -5.78 15.46 -4.78
CA ARG A 575 -7.01 15.74 -5.54
C ARG A 575 -8.10 16.41 -4.70
N HIS A 576 -8.01 16.38 -3.38
CA HIS A 576 -8.99 16.94 -2.46
C HIS A 576 -8.95 18.47 -2.30
N ALA A 577 -8.21 19.18 -3.16
CA ALA A 577 -8.25 20.63 -3.16
C ALA A 577 -9.68 21.11 -3.50
N GLY A 578 -10.25 21.93 -2.62
CA GLY A 578 -11.64 22.40 -2.69
C GLY A 578 -12.69 21.40 -2.19
N TYR A 579 -12.31 20.31 -1.52
CA TYR A 579 -13.25 19.32 -0.98
C TYR A 579 -13.60 19.58 0.50
N ASP A 580 -13.00 20.59 1.12
CA ASP A 580 -13.16 20.94 2.53
C ASP A 580 -14.62 21.23 2.92
N ALA A 581 -15.40 21.79 1.99
CA ALA A 581 -16.80 22.12 2.19
C ALA A 581 -17.72 20.88 2.38
N TYR A 582 -17.26 19.68 2.01
CA TYR A 582 -18.07 18.46 2.04
C TYR A 582 -17.80 17.56 3.25
N ALA A 583 -16.80 17.87 4.06
CA ALA A 583 -16.47 17.12 5.27
C ALA A 583 -16.85 17.90 6.55
N GLY A 584 -17.29 17.17 7.57
CA GLY A 584 -17.72 17.72 8.85
C GLY A 584 -18.16 16.64 9.84
N PRO A 585 -18.45 17.00 11.11
CA PRO A 585 -18.91 16.05 12.11
C PRO A 585 -20.07 15.17 11.60
N GLY A 586 -19.82 13.85 11.54
CA GLY A 586 -20.76 12.83 11.07
C GLY A 586 -20.67 12.49 9.58
N HIS A 587 -19.81 13.16 8.80
CA HIS A 587 -19.81 13.16 7.34
C HIS A 587 -18.39 13.40 6.78
N TRP A 588 -17.69 12.36 6.31
CA TRP A 588 -16.27 12.46 5.96
C TRP A 588 -15.96 12.04 4.52
N ASN A 589 -15.09 12.81 3.85
CA ASN A 589 -14.46 12.36 2.61
C ASN A 589 -13.47 11.23 2.94
N ASP A 590 -13.56 10.11 2.24
CA ASP A 590 -12.71 8.94 2.43
C ASP A 590 -11.75 8.80 1.23
N PRO A 591 -10.50 9.29 1.34
CA PRO A 591 -9.43 9.05 0.37
C PRO A 591 -8.84 7.64 0.44
N ASP A 592 -9.54 6.67 1.04
CA ASP A 592 -9.14 5.27 1.18
C ASP A 592 -8.08 5.00 2.26
N MET A 593 -7.81 3.72 2.48
CA MET A 593 -7.01 3.18 3.59
C MET A 593 -5.54 3.62 3.62
N LEU A 594 -4.92 3.53 4.80
CA LEU A 594 -3.51 3.83 4.99
C LEU A 594 -2.62 2.68 4.50
N VAL A 595 -1.66 2.99 3.62
CA VAL A 595 -0.72 2.04 2.98
C VAL A 595 0.70 2.13 3.57
N VAL A 596 0.78 2.10 4.90
CA VAL A 596 2.04 2.05 5.67
C VAL A 596 2.31 0.62 6.18
N GLY A 597 3.49 0.34 6.74
CA GLY A 597 3.81 -0.97 7.32
C GLY A 597 3.87 -2.11 6.28
N LYS A 598 3.45 -3.33 6.66
CA LYS A 598 3.44 -4.49 5.75
C LYS A 598 2.06 -4.77 5.15
N LEU A 599 1.99 -4.82 3.82
CA LEU A 599 0.77 -4.92 3.00
C LEU A 599 0.88 -6.13 2.06
N GLY A 600 -0.21 -6.62 1.49
CA GLY A 600 -0.19 -7.83 0.67
C GLY A 600 -1.32 -8.01 -0.35
N TRP A 601 -2.54 -7.50 -0.09
CA TRP A 601 -3.74 -7.79 -0.89
C TRP A 601 -3.98 -9.29 -1.16
N GLY A 602 -3.45 -10.17 -0.30
CA GLY A 602 -3.42 -11.60 -0.53
C GLY A 602 -2.74 -12.37 0.61
N PRO A 603 -2.36 -13.64 0.39
CA PRO A 603 -1.82 -14.48 1.46
C PRO A 603 -0.42 -14.05 1.93
N ASN A 604 0.33 -13.33 1.10
CA ASN A 604 1.70 -12.91 1.37
C ASN A 604 1.76 -11.40 1.58
N VAL A 605 2.51 -10.95 2.58
CA VAL A 605 2.75 -9.53 2.83
C VAL A 605 4.19 -9.15 2.52
N HIS A 606 4.40 -7.89 2.17
CA HIS A 606 5.69 -7.25 1.96
C HIS A 606 5.70 -5.88 2.63
N PRO A 607 6.87 -5.31 2.97
CA PRO A 607 6.96 -3.90 3.37
C PRO A 607 6.37 -2.99 2.30
N THR A 608 5.65 -1.95 2.70
CA THR A 608 5.14 -0.90 1.80
C THR A 608 6.24 -0.40 0.87
N ARG A 609 5.89 -0.15 -0.39
CA ARG A 609 6.83 0.41 -1.39
C ARG A 609 7.06 1.91 -1.21
N LEU A 610 6.34 2.55 -0.30
CA LEU A 610 6.54 3.95 0.07
C LEU A 610 7.82 4.15 0.88
N THR A 611 8.60 5.16 0.52
CA THR A 611 9.72 5.65 1.33
C THR A 611 9.25 6.24 2.66
N ALA A 612 10.15 6.39 3.62
CA ALA A 612 9.80 6.94 4.94
C ALA A 612 9.17 8.34 4.85
N HIS A 613 9.69 9.21 3.97
CA HIS A 613 9.14 10.54 3.74
C HIS A 613 7.75 10.53 3.08
N GLU A 614 7.52 9.61 2.15
CA GLU A 614 6.20 9.43 1.51
C GLU A 614 5.15 8.96 2.53
N GLN A 615 5.54 8.07 3.46
CA GLN A 615 4.66 7.63 4.55
C GLN A 615 4.34 8.78 5.52
N VAL A 616 5.32 9.63 5.87
CA VAL A 616 5.06 10.86 6.66
C VAL A 616 4.09 11.79 5.93
N THR A 617 4.30 11.99 4.62
CA THR A 617 3.39 12.80 3.79
C THR A 617 1.98 12.24 3.76
N HIS A 618 1.85 10.93 3.59
CA HIS A 618 0.56 10.23 3.56
C HIS A 618 -0.24 10.45 4.85
N ILE A 619 0.35 10.19 6.03
CA ILE A 619 -0.34 10.40 7.32
C ILE A 619 -0.63 11.89 7.56
N THR A 620 0.31 12.77 7.21
CA THR A 620 0.14 14.23 7.36
C THR A 620 -1.05 14.73 6.55
N LEU A 621 -1.15 14.31 5.29
CA LEU A 621 -2.21 14.75 4.40
C LEU A 621 -3.57 14.19 4.82
N TRP A 622 -3.67 12.90 5.15
CA TRP A 622 -4.93 12.30 5.63
C TRP A 622 -5.43 12.99 6.90
N SER A 623 -4.54 13.28 7.84
CA SER A 623 -4.90 13.97 9.09
C SER A 623 -5.41 15.40 8.84
N LEU A 624 -4.78 16.12 7.91
CA LEU A 624 -5.23 17.45 7.50
C LEU A 624 -6.58 17.41 6.79
N LEU A 625 -6.83 16.38 5.97
CA LEU A 625 -8.10 16.21 5.27
C LEU A 625 -9.28 15.81 6.19
N ALA A 626 -9.03 15.57 7.48
CA ALA A 626 -10.03 14.97 8.38
C ALA A 626 -10.58 13.66 7.78
N ALA A 627 -9.67 12.83 7.26
CA ALA A 627 -10.01 11.60 6.59
C ALA A 627 -10.14 10.45 7.60
N PRO A 628 -10.94 9.41 7.31
CA PRO A 628 -10.86 8.17 8.07
C PRO A 628 -9.42 7.65 8.10
N LEU A 629 -8.90 7.34 9.29
CA LEU A 629 -7.58 6.74 9.46
C LEU A 629 -7.74 5.23 9.62
N LEU A 630 -7.94 4.54 8.50
CA LEU A 630 -8.10 3.08 8.45
C LEU A 630 -6.77 2.43 8.07
N ILE A 631 -6.07 1.83 9.04
CA ILE A 631 -4.81 1.11 8.84
C ILE A 631 -5.05 -0.09 7.91
N GLY A 632 -4.23 -0.23 6.86
CA GLY A 632 -4.32 -1.34 5.91
C GLY A 632 -3.32 -2.48 6.13
N CYS A 633 -2.34 -2.32 7.03
CA CYS A 633 -1.25 -3.29 7.19
C CYS A 633 -1.62 -4.50 8.06
N ASP A 634 -0.77 -5.53 8.02
CA ASP A 634 -0.82 -6.62 9.00
C ASP A 634 -0.44 -6.09 10.38
N MET A 635 -1.44 -5.96 11.25
CA MET A 635 -1.31 -5.41 12.60
C MET A 635 -0.40 -6.26 13.50
N SER A 636 -0.21 -7.55 13.21
CA SER A 636 0.68 -8.42 13.98
C SER A 636 2.17 -8.19 13.69
N GLN A 637 2.48 -7.36 12.68
CA GLN A 637 3.84 -7.10 12.21
C GLN A 637 4.21 -5.61 12.23
N LEU A 638 3.62 -4.84 13.15
CA LEU A 638 3.93 -3.42 13.35
C LEU A 638 5.36 -3.24 13.87
N ASP A 639 6.12 -2.39 13.19
CA ASP A 639 7.45 -1.94 13.62
C ASP A 639 7.39 -0.56 14.31
N ASP A 640 8.47 -0.19 15.01
CA ASP A 640 8.55 1.06 15.77
C ASP A 640 8.40 2.31 14.88
N PHE A 641 8.83 2.25 13.62
CA PHE A 641 8.67 3.37 12.69
C PHE A 641 7.19 3.57 12.32
N THR A 642 6.51 2.48 11.97
CA THR A 642 5.08 2.45 11.66
C THR A 642 4.27 2.89 12.88
N LEU A 643 4.63 2.44 14.08
CA LEU A 643 4.00 2.91 15.32
C LEU A 643 4.26 4.39 15.57
N ALA A 644 5.47 4.91 15.33
CA ALA A 644 5.75 6.34 15.44
C ALA A 644 4.87 7.19 14.50
N LEU A 645 4.60 6.70 13.29
CA LEU A 645 3.67 7.33 12.37
C LEU A 645 2.22 7.31 12.88
N LEU A 646 1.77 6.15 13.39
CA LEU A 646 0.38 5.92 13.73
C LEU A 646 0.00 6.35 15.16
N THR A 647 0.96 6.62 16.06
CA THR A 647 0.68 6.89 17.48
C THR A 647 1.06 8.30 17.93
N ASN A 648 1.49 9.18 17.02
CA ASN A 648 1.82 10.56 17.38
C ASN A 648 0.54 11.32 17.80
N PRO A 649 0.41 11.71 19.09
CA PRO A 649 -0.83 12.27 19.61
C PRO A 649 -1.15 13.65 19.03
N GLU A 650 -0.15 14.45 18.65
CA GLU A 650 -0.39 15.80 18.12
C GLU A 650 -0.81 15.76 16.65
N VAL A 651 -0.35 14.75 15.88
CA VAL A 651 -0.82 14.50 14.52
C VAL A 651 -2.26 13.97 14.53
N ILE A 652 -2.55 13.00 15.41
CA ILE A 652 -3.91 12.45 15.58
C ILE A 652 -4.88 13.52 16.07
N ASP A 653 -4.47 14.40 16.98
CA ASP A 653 -5.33 15.50 17.46
C ASP A 653 -5.71 16.48 16.34
N VAL A 654 -4.93 16.60 15.25
CA VAL A 654 -5.33 17.36 14.06
C VAL A 654 -6.48 16.67 13.33
N ASP A 655 -6.39 15.36 13.13
CA ASP A 655 -7.44 14.57 12.49
C ASP A 655 -8.74 14.56 13.32
N GLN A 656 -8.60 14.25 14.61
CA GLN A 656 -9.68 14.08 15.58
C GLN A 656 -10.18 15.39 16.22
N ASP A 657 -9.75 16.52 15.67
CA ASP A 657 -10.14 17.85 16.13
C ASP A 657 -11.68 18.03 16.03
N PRO A 658 -12.36 18.42 17.13
CA PRO A 658 -13.82 18.43 17.22
C PRO A 658 -14.49 19.54 16.41
N LEU A 659 -13.74 20.48 15.82
CA LEU A 659 -14.29 21.41 14.83
C LEU A 659 -14.62 20.67 13.53
N GLY A 660 -13.91 19.57 13.25
CA GLY A 660 -14.19 18.67 12.13
C GLY A 660 -14.02 19.31 10.76
N LYS A 661 -13.12 20.30 10.62
CA LYS A 661 -12.89 21.00 9.35
C LYS A 661 -11.77 20.36 8.57
N ALA A 662 -12.05 19.80 7.40
CA ALA A 662 -11.00 19.38 6.49
C ALA A 662 -10.14 20.56 6.02
N ALA A 663 -8.87 20.28 5.72
CA ALA A 663 -7.96 21.26 5.14
C ALA A 663 -8.24 21.49 3.66
N ASP A 664 -7.83 22.66 3.19
CA ASP A 664 -7.75 22.99 1.77
C ASP A 664 -6.37 23.56 1.44
N ARG A 665 -6.00 23.50 0.17
CA ARG A 665 -4.76 24.05 -0.35
C ARG A 665 -4.78 25.57 -0.34
N LYS A 666 -3.81 26.18 0.34
CA LYS A 666 -3.69 27.64 0.48
C LYS A 666 -2.71 28.24 -0.52
N SER A 667 -1.67 27.50 -0.89
CA SER A 667 -0.76 27.91 -1.96
C SER A 667 -0.11 26.71 -2.63
N ALA A 668 0.35 26.93 -3.87
CA ALA A 668 1.16 25.98 -4.62
C ALA A 668 2.21 26.76 -5.40
N GLU A 669 3.49 26.43 -5.19
CA GLU A 669 4.64 27.07 -5.83
C GLU A 669 5.50 25.97 -6.48
N GLY A 670 5.30 25.73 -7.78
CA GLY A 670 5.93 24.61 -8.48
C GLY A 670 5.42 23.26 -7.95
N ARG A 671 6.31 22.49 -7.30
CA ARG A 671 5.99 21.18 -6.70
C ARG A 671 5.82 21.25 -5.18
N THR A 672 5.94 22.42 -4.56
CA THR A 672 5.65 22.59 -3.13
C THR A 672 4.26 23.17 -2.92
N GLU A 673 3.57 22.68 -1.89
CA GLU A 673 2.20 23.09 -1.57
C GLU A 673 2.04 23.34 -0.08
N VAL A 674 1.16 24.29 0.27
CA VAL A 674 0.74 24.55 1.65
C VAL A 674 -0.74 24.25 1.77
N TRP A 675 -1.09 23.40 2.74
CA TRP A 675 -2.48 23.09 3.09
C TRP A 675 -2.73 23.47 4.53
N ALA A 676 -3.95 23.93 4.84
CA ALA A 676 -4.26 24.33 6.20
C ALA A 676 -5.74 24.16 6.56
N ARG A 677 -6.00 23.87 7.84
CA ARG A 677 -7.32 23.88 8.48
C ARG A 677 -7.30 24.64 9.82
N PRO A 678 -8.40 25.30 10.20
CA PRO A 678 -8.56 25.77 11.57
C PRO A 678 -8.77 24.59 12.54
N LEU A 679 -8.35 24.79 13.78
CA LEU A 679 -8.57 23.87 14.90
C LEU A 679 -9.54 24.48 15.92
N PHE A 680 -10.15 23.63 16.75
CA PHE A 680 -11.16 24.02 17.73
C PHE A 680 -10.68 25.02 18.78
N ASP A 681 -9.37 25.06 19.03
CA ASP A 681 -8.73 25.94 20.00
C ASP A 681 -8.32 27.30 19.40
N GLY A 682 -8.66 27.55 18.13
CA GLY A 682 -8.34 28.79 17.42
C GLY A 682 -6.97 28.80 16.73
N ALA A 683 -6.18 27.73 16.85
CA ALA A 683 -4.94 27.56 16.09
C ALA A 683 -5.22 27.13 14.63
N MET A 684 -4.18 27.17 13.81
CA MET A 684 -4.18 26.58 12.46
C MET A 684 -3.26 25.36 12.43
N ALA A 685 -3.75 24.24 11.89
CA ALA A 685 -2.89 23.14 11.45
C ALA A 685 -2.45 23.41 10.01
N VAL A 686 -1.16 23.30 9.72
CA VAL A 686 -0.55 23.65 8.43
C VAL A 686 0.38 22.53 7.99
N GLY A 687 0.14 21.98 6.79
CA GLY A 687 1.04 21.06 6.11
C GLY A 687 1.90 21.80 5.09
N LEU A 688 3.22 21.61 5.16
CA LEU A 688 4.16 22.00 4.11
C LEU A 688 4.57 20.74 3.34
N PHE A 689 4.25 20.68 2.05
CA PHE A 689 4.48 19.49 1.23
C PHE A 689 5.46 19.78 0.11
N ASN A 690 6.28 18.77 -0.22
CA ASN A 690 7.11 18.77 -1.42
C ASN A 690 6.80 17.53 -2.26
N ARG A 691 6.13 17.71 -3.39
CA ARG A 691 5.83 16.64 -4.36
C ARG A 691 6.96 16.46 -5.39
N GLY A 692 8.07 17.19 -5.25
CA GLY A 692 9.22 17.12 -6.14
C GLY A 692 10.20 16.01 -5.76
N HIS A 693 11.10 15.69 -6.68
CA HIS A 693 12.10 14.64 -6.53
C HIS A 693 13.37 15.07 -5.78
N GLU A 694 13.46 16.35 -5.41
CA GLU A 694 14.59 16.94 -4.70
C GLU A 694 14.07 17.76 -3.51
N GLU A 695 14.92 17.96 -2.50
CA GLU A 695 14.60 18.84 -1.38
C GLU A 695 14.31 20.27 -1.85
N ALA A 696 13.22 20.86 -1.38
CA ALA A 696 12.78 22.18 -1.81
C ALA A 696 12.26 23.04 -0.64
N PRO A 697 12.39 24.38 -0.70
CA PRO A 697 11.77 25.26 0.29
C PRO A 697 10.25 25.32 0.09
N ALA A 698 9.50 25.21 1.19
CA ALA A 698 8.07 25.44 1.24
C ALA A 698 7.77 26.54 2.27
N THR A 699 6.93 27.50 1.90
CA THR A 699 6.66 28.70 2.71
C THR A 699 5.18 28.88 2.96
N VAL A 700 4.78 28.86 4.24
CA VAL A 700 3.45 29.34 4.66
C VAL A 700 3.52 30.83 4.96
N ARG A 701 2.63 31.61 4.34
CA ARG A 701 2.43 33.03 4.66
C ARG A 701 1.20 33.15 5.54
N TRP A 702 1.29 33.93 6.61
CA TRP A 702 0.19 34.13 7.58
C TRP A 702 -1.09 34.59 6.91
N ARG A 703 -0.99 35.54 5.97
CA ARG A 703 -2.12 36.04 5.20
C ARG A 703 -2.84 34.93 4.39
N ASP A 704 -2.12 33.92 3.91
CA ASP A 704 -2.67 32.84 3.07
C ASP A 704 -3.51 31.86 3.93
N ILE A 705 -3.26 31.84 5.25
CA ILE A 705 -4.01 31.03 6.23
C ILE A 705 -4.94 31.88 7.12
N GLY A 706 -5.14 33.16 6.78
CA GLY A 706 -6.06 34.06 7.49
C GLY A 706 -5.57 34.57 8.84
N THR A 707 -4.26 34.55 9.11
CA THR A 707 -3.64 35.14 10.32
C THR A 707 -2.69 36.29 9.96
N LEU A 708 -2.29 37.09 10.93
CA LEU A 708 -1.40 38.26 10.77
C LEU A 708 -0.48 38.42 11.97
N GLY A 709 0.59 39.20 11.80
CA GLY A 709 1.53 39.54 12.87
C GLY A 709 2.42 38.36 13.29
N LYS A 710 2.73 38.28 14.58
CA LYS A 710 3.58 37.22 15.14
C LYS A 710 2.77 35.96 15.40
N CYS A 711 3.31 34.83 14.97
CA CYS A 711 2.76 33.50 15.27
C CYS A 711 3.83 32.59 15.87
N ARG A 712 3.46 31.81 16.88
CA ARG A 712 4.26 30.69 17.37
C ARG A 712 4.06 29.49 16.46
N VAL A 713 5.16 28.82 16.09
CA VAL A 713 5.15 27.64 15.23
C VAL A 713 5.68 26.44 16.00
N ARG A 714 4.96 25.32 15.92
CA ARG A 714 5.32 24.04 16.52
C ARG A 714 5.31 22.94 15.46
N ASP A 715 6.37 22.12 15.44
CA ASP A 715 6.46 20.89 14.66
C ASP A 715 5.74 19.76 15.42
N LEU A 716 4.68 19.21 14.83
CA LEU A 716 3.85 18.19 15.48
C LEU A 716 4.47 16.80 15.43
N TRP A 717 5.23 16.48 14.37
CA TRP A 717 5.92 15.21 14.25
C TRP A 717 7.03 15.07 15.31
N ARG A 718 7.79 16.16 15.53
CA ARG A 718 8.84 16.22 16.55
C ARG A 718 8.35 16.67 17.93
N ARG A 719 7.10 17.11 18.03
CA ARG A 719 6.51 17.72 19.24
C ARG A 719 7.40 18.83 19.81
N ARG A 720 7.93 19.68 18.92
CA ARG A 720 8.95 20.69 19.24
C ARG A 720 8.50 22.08 18.81
N ASP A 721 8.65 23.06 19.71
CA ASP A 721 8.44 24.46 19.35
C ASP A 721 9.61 24.97 18.50
N LEU A 722 9.29 25.56 17.35
CA LEU A 722 10.28 26.08 16.40
C LEU A 722 10.59 27.57 16.63
N GLY A 723 9.74 28.27 17.37
CA GLY A 723 9.92 29.68 17.71
C GLY A 723 8.70 30.55 17.36
N VAL A 724 8.91 31.86 17.37
CA VAL A 724 7.93 32.87 16.96
C VAL A 724 8.43 33.54 15.69
N PHE A 725 7.57 33.63 14.69
CA PHE A 725 7.90 34.19 13.38
C PHE A 725 6.87 35.25 12.98
N GLU A 726 7.31 36.22 12.20
CA GLU A 726 6.49 37.33 11.69
C GLU A 726 6.22 37.13 10.19
N ASP A 727 4.98 37.38 9.77
CA ASP A 727 4.43 37.25 8.41
C ASP A 727 4.48 35.88 7.71
N SER A 728 5.47 35.02 7.98
CA SER A 728 5.62 33.71 7.32
C SER A 728 6.56 32.76 8.07
N PHE A 729 6.56 31.49 7.65
CA PHE A 729 7.53 30.48 8.03
C PHE A 729 7.94 29.66 6.80
N THR A 730 9.25 29.43 6.63
CA THR A 730 9.83 28.63 5.55
C THR A 730 10.65 27.48 6.12
N ALA A 731 10.46 26.29 5.55
CA ALA A 731 11.30 25.13 5.83
C ALA A 731 11.73 24.43 4.54
N ARG A 732 12.88 23.73 4.59
CA ARG A 732 13.30 22.82 3.52
C ARG A 732 12.64 21.47 3.77
N VAL A 733 11.89 21.00 2.78
CA VAL A 733 11.12 19.77 2.85
C VAL A 733 11.76 18.73 1.92
N PRO A 734 12.12 17.53 2.42
CA PRO A 734 12.72 16.47 1.62
C PRO A 734 11.88 16.09 0.40
N ARG A 735 12.48 15.37 -0.56
CA ARG A 735 11.72 14.83 -1.71
C ARG A 735 10.52 14.03 -1.20
N HIS A 736 9.36 14.26 -1.81
CA HIS A 736 8.08 13.62 -1.43
C HIS A 736 7.72 13.75 0.07
N GLY A 737 8.37 14.66 0.79
CA GLY A 737 8.23 14.82 2.24
C GLY A 737 7.18 15.84 2.64
N ALA A 738 6.90 15.86 3.94
CA ALA A 738 6.00 16.83 4.54
C ALA A 738 6.49 17.28 5.92
N MET A 739 6.06 18.47 6.32
CA MET A 739 6.03 18.90 7.72
C MET A 739 4.60 19.19 8.12
N LEU A 740 4.24 18.84 9.36
CA LEU A 740 2.97 19.21 9.97
C LEU A 740 3.23 20.18 11.12
N LEU A 741 2.61 21.36 11.02
CA LEU A 741 2.81 22.47 11.93
C LEU A 741 1.50 22.84 12.63
N LYS A 742 1.60 23.27 13.89
CA LYS A 742 0.56 24.07 14.55
C LYS A 742 1.03 25.51 14.67
N VAL A 743 0.20 26.42 14.18
CA VAL A 743 0.47 27.85 14.13
C VAL A 743 -0.54 28.56 15.02
N VAL A 744 -0.05 29.34 15.97
CA VAL A 744 -0.86 30.05 16.97
C VAL A 744 -0.49 31.53 16.96
N SER A 745 -1.46 32.41 16.71
CA SER A 745 -1.25 33.85 16.83
C SER A 745 -0.86 34.21 18.27
N VAL A 746 0.16 35.05 18.43
CA VAL A 746 0.54 35.60 19.73
C VAL A 746 0.11 37.06 19.79
N SER A 747 -0.53 37.43 20.89
CA SER A 747 -0.76 38.84 21.23
C SER A 747 0.61 39.48 21.51
N ASP A 748 0.81 40.71 21.03
CA ASP A 748 1.99 41.52 21.39
C ASP A 748 2.03 41.87 22.89
#